data_AF-A0AAD6LWS9-F1
#
_entry.id   AF-A0AAD6LWS9-F1
#
_cell.length_a   1.000
_cell.length_b   1.000
_cell.length_c   1.000
_cell.angle_alpha   90.00
_cell.angle_beta   90.00
_cell.angle_gamma   90.00
#
_symmetry.space_group_name_H-M   'P 1'
#
loop_
_entity.id
_entity.type
_entity.pdbx_description
1 polymer ?
#
loop_
_entity_poly.entity_id
_entity_poly.type
_entity_poly.pdbx_seq_one_letter_code
_entity_poly.pdbx_strand_id
1 'polypeptide(L)'
;MASIFTCNISPYVALNSGNKPRFGVRAQSLGGGDSTVLSSDEIVVNGTSFVGTKEKNGALIDGGSGEKVKNGTLIDGGKNGRLKPRIDKKWVKDAVFKDLELLWDDGHGTKTVKDYLEGAKEIIKPDGGPPRWFCPAECGKPLKDSPVLLFLPGLDGVGLGLALHHKALGKAFEVRCLHIPVYDRTTFEGLVKIVEETVRLEHASSPNKPIYLVGESFGACLALAVAARNPIIDLVLILVNPATSFSRSQLPLLPLLEALPDELDDVFPYLVGFVTGNPLKMAMANIEYKLPPRLQFQQLYHNLTALLPSVSVLSDIIPKETLIWRLKLLKSAAAYANSRLHAVKAEVLVLASGNDNLLPSKDEARRLKSSLKNCKVRYFKDNGHSMLMEDGLNLLTIIKGTCKYRRSRRLDLVSDFLPPSMSEFKCAFGEVTGLLRLATCSAVFSTLDDGKIVKGLAGVPDEGPVIFIGYHMLMGLEIYSLVEEFLREKNIMVRGIAHPDLFSEIMEGSSTEFSISDWMKVMGAVPVTASNLFKLLSTKSHVLLYPGGQREALHYKGEAYKLIWPDQPEFVRMAARFGATIVPFGTVGEDDIAELALDYHDLMKIPLLNDFVRDLKSKSSRVRDESKGEVASTDLFIPGLLPKIPGRFYFLFGKPVKTEGMKEMLEDKENANQMYLHVKSEVQNSIAYLLKKREEDPYRSIIDRTIYRAFYSPLPEVPAFDP
;
A
#
# COMPACT_ATOMS: atom_id res chain seq x y z
N MET A 1 -26.51 -8.92 -6.36
CA MET A 1 -25.99 -8.92 -7.74
C MET A 1 -25.58 -7.49 -8.08
N ALA A 2 -24.27 -7.22 -8.05
CA ALA A 2 -23.70 -5.91 -8.39
C ALA A 2 -22.86 -6.14 -9.64
N SER A 3 -23.42 -5.79 -10.79
CA SER A 3 -22.74 -5.78 -12.09
C SER A 3 -21.77 -4.60 -12.12
N ILE A 4 -20.50 -4.89 -11.87
CA ILE A 4 -19.40 -4.00 -12.25
C ILE A 4 -19.37 -4.00 -13.78
N PHE A 5 -19.60 -2.85 -14.39
CA PHE A 5 -19.53 -2.65 -15.84
C PHE A 5 -18.09 -2.90 -16.33
N THR A 6 -17.77 -4.16 -16.66
CA THR A 6 -16.66 -4.51 -17.53
C THR A 6 -17.15 -4.43 -18.96
N CYS A 7 -16.76 -3.38 -19.69
CA CYS A 7 -16.99 -3.30 -21.13
C CYS A 7 -16.06 -4.32 -21.83
N ASN A 8 -16.56 -5.54 -22.04
CA ASN A 8 -15.90 -6.54 -22.88
C ASN A 8 -16.15 -6.17 -24.35
N ILE A 9 -15.18 -5.52 -24.98
CA ILE A 9 -15.12 -5.44 -26.44
C ILE A 9 -14.51 -6.76 -26.94
N SER A 10 -15.35 -7.60 -27.54
CA SER A 10 -14.96 -8.84 -28.22
C SER A 10 -14.07 -8.54 -29.43
N PRO A 11 -12.89 -9.17 -29.58
CA PRO A 11 -12.13 -9.08 -30.82
C PRO A 11 -12.49 -10.27 -31.71
N TYR A 12 -13.58 -10.14 -32.47
CA TYR A 12 -13.82 -10.99 -33.63
C TYR A 12 -14.13 -10.12 -34.84
N VAL A 13 -13.07 -9.74 -35.56
CA VAL A 13 -13.17 -9.39 -36.98
C VAL A 13 -12.12 -10.23 -37.70
N ALA A 14 -12.62 -11.25 -38.39
CA ALA A 14 -11.85 -12.02 -39.35
C ALA A 14 -11.51 -11.14 -40.55
N LEU A 15 -10.23 -11.06 -40.91
CA LEU A 15 -9.80 -10.63 -42.23
C LEU A 15 -8.88 -11.70 -42.81
N ASN A 16 -9.47 -12.49 -43.70
CA ASN A 16 -8.76 -13.24 -44.73
C ASN A 16 -8.02 -12.24 -45.63
N SER A 17 -6.71 -12.36 -45.75
CA SER A 17 -6.03 -12.18 -47.03
C SER A 17 -4.68 -12.90 -46.98
N GLY A 18 -4.52 -13.87 -47.87
CA GLY A 18 -3.30 -14.62 -48.03
C GLY A 18 -2.19 -13.74 -48.56
N ASN A 19 -1.03 -13.80 -47.93
CA ASN A 19 0.26 -13.64 -48.59
C ASN A 19 1.34 -14.25 -47.68
N LYS A 20 1.94 -15.35 -48.16
CA LYS A 20 3.14 -15.96 -47.57
C LYS A 20 4.37 -15.18 -48.04
N PRO A 21 5.24 -14.70 -47.15
CA PRO A 21 6.63 -14.47 -47.49
C PRO A 21 7.45 -15.66 -46.96
N ARG A 22 8.00 -16.45 -47.89
CA ARG A 22 9.14 -17.34 -47.62
C ARG A 22 10.35 -16.46 -47.30
N PHE A 23 11.04 -16.73 -46.20
CA PHE A 23 12.43 -16.29 -46.04
C PHE A 23 13.30 -17.48 -45.68
N GLY A 24 14.24 -17.74 -46.59
CA GLY A 24 15.22 -18.81 -46.52
C GLY A 24 16.33 -18.51 -45.54
N VAL A 25 16.80 -19.58 -44.90
CA VAL A 25 17.99 -19.62 -44.06
C VAL A 25 19.22 -19.48 -44.97
N ARG A 26 20.11 -18.54 -44.64
CA ARG A 26 21.47 -18.49 -45.19
C ARG A 26 22.45 -18.70 -44.05
N ALA A 27 22.96 -19.92 -43.96
CA ALA A 27 24.16 -20.25 -43.20
C ALA A 27 25.39 -19.81 -44.00
N GLN A 28 26.35 -19.17 -43.35
CA GLN A 28 27.70 -19.02 -43.88
C GLN A 28 28.70 -19.45 -42.80
N SER A 29 29.35 -20.57 -43.10
CA SER A 29 30.56 -21.08 -42.46
C SER A 29 31.75 -20.31 -43.02
N LEU A 30 32.67 -19.90 -42.15
CA LEU A 30 34.06 -19.61 -42.48
C LEU A 30 34.92 -20.35 -41.47
N GLY A 31 35.58 -21.40 -41.94
CA GLY A 31 36.61 -22.14 -41.23
C GLY A 31 37.99 -21.88 -41.82
N GLY A 32 39.00 -22.12 -40.98
CA GLY A 32 40.43 -22.18 -41.29
C GLY A 32 41.20 -20.99 -40.70
N GLY A 33 42.23 -21.14 -39.87
CA GLY A 33 42.96 -22.31 -39.37
C GLY A 33 44.30 -21.82 -38.77
N ASP A 34 44.68 -22.42 -37.64
CA ASP A 34 46.02 -22.60 -37.05
C ASP A 34 46.98 -21.42 -36.79
N SER A 35 47.33 -21.19 -35.51
CA SER A 35 48.48 -21.83 -34.83
C SER A 35 49.02 -21.04 -33.62
N THR A 36 49.23 -21.77 -32.49
CA THR A 36 50.33 -21.66 -31.47
C THR A 36 50.57 -20.33 -30.69
N VAL A 37 50.99 -20.23 -29.41
CA VAL A 37 51.25 -21.05 -28.20
C VAL A 37 51.89 -20.03 -27.18
N LEU A 38 51.80 -20.30 -25.86
CA LEU A 38 52.60 -19.77 -24.68
C LEU A 38 52.21 -18.48 -23.90
N SER A 39 51.92 -18.68 -22.61
CA SER A 39 52.51 -18.10 -21.36
C SER A 39 51.45 -18.21 -20.23
N SER A 40 51.61 -18.77 -19.03
CA SER A 40 52.72 -18.94 -18.06
C SER A 40 53.29 -17.61 -17.56
N ASP A 41 52.76 -17.03 -16.47
CA ASP A 41 53.27 -17.27 -15.10
C ASP A 41 52.69 -16.32 -14.05
N GLU A 42 52.69 -16.85 -12.83
CA GLU A 42 52.31 -16.34 -11.52
C GLU A 42 53.01 -15.03 -11.09
N ILE A 43 52.38 -14.22 -10.23
CA ILE A 43 53.06 -13.58 -9.07
C ILE A 43 52.14 -13.54 -7.85
N VAL A 44 52.69 -14.04 -6.75
CA VAL A 44 52.14 -14.22 -5.40
C VAL A 44 52.36 -12.98 -4.51
N VAL A 45 51.40 -12.80 -3.61
CA VAL A 45 51.36 -12.14 -2.29
C VAL A 45 52.71 -11.81 -1.63
N ASN A 46 52.79 -10.64 -0.99
CA ASN A 46 53.59 -10.44 0.22
C ASN A 46 52.88 -9.49 1.21
N GLY A 47 52.70 -9.98 2.44
CA GLY A 47 52.40 -9.16 3.61
C GLY A 47 53.63 -9.05 4.52
N THR A 48 53.65 -8.07 5.43
CA THR A 48 54.31 -8.14 6.76
C THR A 48 54.05 -6.88 7.61
N SER A 49 53.21 -7.07 8.62
CA SER A 49 53.28 -6.77 10.07
C SER A 49 54.22 -5.73 10.77
N PHE A 50 53.70 -5.29 11.95
CA PHE A 50 54.30 -4.66 13.17
C PHE A 50 54.71 -3.17 13.08
N VAL A 51 54.42 -2.24 14.00
CA VAL A 51 54.59 -2.10 15.49
C VAL A 51 53.68 -0.90 15.90
N GLY A 52 52.89 -0.82 16.99
CA GLY A 52 53.22 -0.89 18.42
C GLY A 52 53.61 0.50 19.01
N THR A 53 52.70 1.24 19.64
CA THR A 53 53.07 2.24 20.68
C THR A 53 51.90 2.54 21.62
N LYS A 54 52.20 2.46 22.92
CA LYS A 54 51.39 2.79 24.09
C LYS A 54 52.10 3.91 24.86
N GLU A 55 51.38 4.52 25.81
CA GLU A 55 51.77 5.52 26.83
C GLU A 55 51.40 6.98 26.49
N LYS A 56 50.95 7.85 27.41
CA LYS A 56 50.42 7.78 28.80
C LYS A 56 49.90 9.19 29.15
N ASN A 57 48.96 9.24 30.10
CA ASN A 57 48.72 10.28 31.12
C ASN A 57 48.36 11.73 30.76
N GLY A 58 47.32 12.22 31.44
CA GLY A 58 47.03 13.65 31.62
C GLY A 58 45.65 13.91 32.22
N ALA A 59 45.54 13.81 33.55
CA ALA A 59 44.36 14.19 34.31
C ALA A 59 44.18 15.71 34.36
N LEU A 60 42.94 16.19 34.39
CA LEU A 60 42.54 17.41 35.09
C LEU A 60 41.10 17.28 35.59
N ILE A 61 40.97 17.49 36.90
CA ILE A 61 39.76 17.48 37.73
C ILE A 61 39.30 18.93 37.87
N ASP A 62 38.00 19.16 37.73
CA ASP A 62 37.22 20.18 38.47
C ASP A 62 35.73 19.82 38.26
N GLY A 63 34.82 19.73 39.22
CA GLY A 63 34.81 20.09 40.63
C GLY A 63 33.38 20.54 41.01
N GLY A 64 32.61 19.68 41.69
CA GLY A 64 31.38 20.01 42.46
C GLY A 64 30.13 20.43 41.64
N SER A 65 28.88 20.20 42.02
CA SER A 65 28.14 19.70 43.20
C SER A 65 26.70 19.47 42.66
N GLY A 66 25.91 18.45 42.99
CA GLY A 66 25.48 18.01 44.31
C GLY A 66 24.15 18.66 44.70
N GLU A 67 23.00 18.05 44.36
CA GLU A 67 21.88 17.73 45.27
C GLU A 67 20.46 17.66 44.65
N LYS A 68 19.88 16.47 44.85
CA LYS A 68 18.50 16.09 45.20
C LYS A 68 17.47 17.21 45.45
N VAL A 69 16.29 17.06 44.85
CA VAL A 69 14.99 17.56 45.38
C VAL A 69 13.96 16.44 45.21
N LYS A 70 13.71 15.62 46.23
CA LYS A 70 12.65 15.70 47.27
C LYS A 70 11.22 15.91 46.74
N ASN A 71 10.45 14.83 46.85
CA ASN A 71 8.99 14.82 46.87
C ASN A 71 8.45 15.77 47.95
N GLY A 72 7.48 16.60 47.57
CA GLY A 72 6.71 17.43 48.48
C GLY A 72 5.28 17.60 47.97
N THR A 73 4.35 16.94 48.64
CA THR A 73 2.90 17.12 48.51
C THR A 73 2.51 18.45 49.17
N LEU A 74 1.82 19.33 48.45
CA LEU A 74 1.08 20.45 49.05
C LEU A 74 -0.29 20.55 48.37
N ILE A 75 -1.32 20.52 49.23
CA ILE A 75 -2.73 20.77 48.92
C ILE A 75 -2.98 22.26 49.19
N ASP A 76 -3.49 22.98 48.19
CA ASP A 76 -4.34 24.19 48.28
C ASP A 76 -4.93 24.38 46.87
N GLY A 77 -6.23 24.42 46.58
CA GLY A 77 -7.32 25.16 47.23
C GLY A 77 -7.66 26.38 46.36
N GLY A 78 -8.42 26.20 45.26
CA GLY A 78 -8.86 27.36 44.46
C GLY A 78 -9.49 27.02 43.10
N LYS A 79 -10.80 27.27 42.99
CA LYS A 79 -11.65 27.08 41.80
C LYS A 79 -11.27 28.03 40.65
N ASN A 80 -11.04 27.49 39.45
CA ASN A 80 -11.61 27.90 38.15
C ASN A 80 -10.95 27.13 37.01
N GLY A 81 -11.55 26.00 36.65
CA GLY A 81 -11.06 25.10 35.61
C GLY A 81 -11.29 25.65 34.20
N ARG A 82 -10.25 26.26 33.61
CA ARG A 82 -10.03 26.26 32.16
C ARG A 82 -8.89 25.29 31.86
N LEU A 83 -9.24 24.06 31.51
CA LEU A 83 -8.30 23.05 31.03
C LEU A 83 -7.67 23.55 29.72
N LYS A 84 -6.46 24.09 29.79
CA LYS A 84 -5.57 24.21 28.63
C LYS A 84 -5.01 22.81 28.32
N PRO A 85 -5.13 22.28 27.09
CA PRO A 85 -4.43 21.05 26.75
C PRO A 85 -2.93 21.37 26.64
N ARG A 86 -2.16 21.00 27.67
CA ARG A 86 -0.71 20.79 27.55
C ARG A 86 -0.50 19.52 26.73
N ILE A 87 -0.55 19.65 25.42
CA ILE A 87 0.07 18.66 24.52
C ILE A 87 1.52 19.08 24.41
N ASP A 88 2.41 18.23 24.96
CA ASP A 88 3.84 18.48 25.07
C ASP A 88 4.46 18.77 23.70
N LYS A 89 4.94 20.02 23.53
CA LYS A 89 5.73 20.48 22.37
C LYS A 89 7.03 19.68 22.13
N LYS A 90 7.36 18.72 23.01
CA LYS A 90 8.61 17.94 22.95
C LYS A 90 8.56 16.81 21.92
N TRP A 91 7.37 16.34 21.52
CA TRP A 91 7.21 15.24 20.55
C TRP A 91 7.40 15.65 19.08
N VAL A 92 7.38 16.96 18.78
CA VAL A 92 7.23 17.46 17.40
C VAL A 92 8.56 17.63 16.66
N LYS A 93 9.71 17.53 17.33
CA LYS A 93 11.02 17.75 16.70
C LYS A 93 11.61 16.53 15.98
N ASP A 94 11.15 15.32 16.30
CA ASP A 94 11.72 14.08 15.72
C ASP A 94 10.91 13.48 14.57
N ALA A 95 9.74 14.06 14.24
CA ALA A 95 8.89 13.62 13.14
C ALA A 95 9.10 14.49 11.89
N VAL A 96 10.34 14.54 11.38
CA VAL A 96 10.62 15.13 10.08
C VAL A 96 10.91 14.00 9.11
N PHE A 97 10.18 14.00 7.99
CA PHE A 97 10.17 13.11 6.82
C PHE A 97 11.53 12.85 6.14
N LYS A 98 12.65 12.78 6.88
CA LYS A 98 14.00 12.78 6.30
C LYS A 98 14.55 11.42 5.87
N ASP A 99 13.87 10.31 6.15
CA ASP A 99 14.51 9.00 6.00
C ASP A 99 14.04 8.19 4.76
N LEU A 100 12.90 8.51 4.15
CA LEU A 100 12.43 7.85 2.92
C LEU A 100 11.90 8.86 1.90
N GLU A 101 12.51 8.87 0.72
CA GLU A 101 12.13 9.75 -0.39
C GLU A 101 10.76 9.36 -0.97
N LEU A 102 10.06 10.34 -1.55
CA LEU A 102 8.86 10.08 -2.34
C LEU A 102 9.23 9.29 -3.59
N LEU A 103 8.35 8.36 -3.99
CA LEU A 103 8.54 7.54 -5.19
C LEU A 103 9.85 6.73 -5.17
N TRP A 104 10.26 6.29 -3.98
CA TRP A 104 11.44 5.44 -3.78
C TRP A 104 11.32 4.10 -4.53
N ASP A 105 12.47 3.54 -4.92
CA ASP A 105 12.56 2.23 -5.55
C ASP A 105 12.42 1.11 -4.51
N ASP A 106 11.28 0.42 -4.54
CA ASP A 106 10.95 -0.68 -3.65
C ASP A 106 11.39 -2.06 -4.15
N GLY A 107 12.03 -2.13 -5.32
CA GLY A 107 12.48 -3.36 -5.94
C GLY A 107 11.39 -4.25 -6.49
N HIS A 108 10.14 -3.77 -6.58
CA HIS A 108 9.07 -4.56 -7.16
C HIS A 108 9.45 -5.00 -8.59
N GLY A 109 9.30 -6.29 -8.88
CA GLY A 109 9.69 -6.91 -10.16
C GLY A 109 11.20 -7.10 -10.37
N THR A 110 12.08 -6.73 -9.43
CA THR A 110 13.54 -6.95 -9.59
C THR A 110 13.99 -8.36 -9.23
N LYS A 111 13.18 -9.06 -8.43
CA LYS A 111 13.41 -10.43 -8.00
C LYS A 111 12.32 -11.34 -8.54
N THR A 112 12.68 -12.59 -8.76
CA THR A 112 11.79 -13.62 -9.31
C THR A 112 11.89 -14.89 -8.50
N VAL A 113 11.06 -15.88 -8.83
CA VAL A 113 11.17 -17.23 -8.27
C VAL A 113 12.53 -17.87 -8.57
N LYS A 114 13.20 -17.48 -9.68
CA LYS A 114 14.57 -17.94 -9.97
C LYS A 114 15.55 -17.54 -8.87
N ASP A 115 15.50 -16.29 -8.41
CA ASP A 115 16.36 -15.81 -7.32
C ASP A 115 16.09 -16.57 -6.01
N TYR A 116 14.82 -16.86 -5.72
CA TYR A 116 14.45 -17.69 -4.58
C TYR A 116 15.06 -19.09 -4.69
N LEU A 117 14.99 -19.73 -5.85
CA LEU A 117 15.53 -21.07 -6.06
C LEU A 117 17.06 -21.09 -5.96
N GLU A 118 17.74 -20.06 -6.49
CA GLU A 118 19.20 -19.93 -6.35
C GLU A 118 19.61 -19.73 -4.89
N GLY A 119 18.91 -18.86 -4.14
CA GLY A 119 19.13 -18.70 -2.70
C GLY A 119 18.80 -19.96 -1.90
N ALA A 120 17.74 -20.69 -2.30
CA ALA A 120 17.34 -21.94 -1.68
C ALA A 120 18.44 -23.01 -1.82
N LYS A 121 19.07 -23.15 -2.98
CA LYS A 121 20.19 -24.08 -3.19
C LYS A 121 21.35 -23.86 -2.22
N GLU A 122 21.63 -22.60 -1.91
CA GLU A 122 22.73 -22.26 -0.99
C GLU A 122 22.35 -22.51 0.47
N ILE A 123 21.13 -22.16 0.87
CA ILE A 123 20.70 -22.25 2.28
C ILE A 123 20.33 -23.68 2.71
N ILE A 124 19.91 -24.55 1.79
CA ILE A 124 19.56 -25.95 2.11
C ILE A 124 20.76 -26.87 2.23
N LYS A 125 21.98 -26.39 1.95
CA LYS A 125 23.20 -27.19 2.09
C LYS A 125 23.28 -27.74 3.52
N PRO A 126 23.53 -29.06 3.70
CA PRO A 126 23.58 -29.66 5.02
C PRO A 126 24.65 -29.00 5.88
N ASP A 127 24.24 -28.34 6.94
CA ASP A 127 25.13 -27.71 7.92
C ASP A 127 24.97 -28.30 9.34
N GLY A 128 24.02 -29.24 9.51
CA GLY A 128 23.73 -29.89 10.79
C GLY A 128 23.18 -28.96 11.88
N GLY A 129 22.86 -27.70 11.53
CA GLY A 129 22.41 -26.70 12.50
C GLY A 129 20.94 -26.87 12.91
N PRO A 130 20.52 -26.29 14.05
CA PRO A 130 19.11 -26.21 14.45
C PRO A 130 18.34 -25.16 13.62
N PRO A 131 17.01 -25.07 13.78
CA PRO A 131 16.22 -23.96 13.25
C PRO A 131 16.76 -22.62 13.77
N ARG A 132 16.83 -21.62 12.90
CA ARG A 132 17.56 -20.37 13.17
C ARG A 132 17.00 -19.18 12.40
N TRP A 133 17.26 -17.98 12.93
CA TRP A 133 16.91 -16.73 12.27
C TRP A 133 18.05 -16.23 11.39
N PHE A 134 17.71 -15.64 10.24
CA PHE A 134 18.63 -14.86 9.44
C PHE A 134 17.98 -13.56 8.97
N CYS A 135 18.79 -12.55 8.66
CA CYS A 135 18.34 -11.29 8.08
C CYS A 135 18.73 -11.28 6.59
N PRO A 136 17.78 -11.19 5.64
CA PRO A 136 18.11 -11.09 4.23
C PRO A 136 18.93 -9.84 3.94
N ALA A 137 20.04 -9.98 3.21
CA ALA A 137 20.92 -8.86 2.89
C ALA A 137 20.22 -7.79 2.05
N GLU A 138 19.26 -8.18 1.18
CA GLU A 138 18.53 -7.25 0.33
C GLU A 138 17.60 -6.30 1.09
N CYS A 139 17.27 -6.61 2.35
CA CYS A 139 16.47 -5.71 3.19
C CYS A 139 17.21 -4.40 3.48
N GLY A 140 18.54 -4.41 3.46
CA GLY A 140 19.35 -3.24 3.77
C GLY A 140 19.06 -2.69 5.17
N LYS A 141 19.27 -1.39 5.35
CA LYS A 141 19.03 -0.71 6.63
C LYS A 141 17.58 -0.21 6.70
N PRO A 142 16.82 -0.57 7.76
CA PRO A 142 15.46 -0.06 7.96
C PRO A 142 15.46 1.40 8.42
N LEU A 143 14.30 2.03 8.30
CA LEU A 143 14.04 3.35 8.87
C LEU A 143 14.26 3.36 10.38
N LYS A 144 14.53 4.55 10.93
CA LYS A 144 14.65 4.71 12.36
C LYS A 144 13.34 4.32 13.04
N ASP A 145 13.46 3.56 14.12
CA ASP A 145 12.36 3.07 14.92
C ASP A 145 11.39 2.11 14.21
N SER A 146 11.82 1.50 13.11
CA SER A 146 11.08 0.41 12.46
C SER A 146 10.81 -0.76 13.43
N PRO A 147 9.61 -1.37 13.40
CA PRO A 147 9.30 -2.57 14.15
C PRO A 147 9.96 -3.81 13.54
N VAL A 148 10.06 -4.88 14.32
CA VAL A 148 10.57 -6.18 13.85
C VAL A 148 9.46 -6.92 13.11
N LEU A 149 9.82 -7.54 11.98
CA LEU A 149 8.99 -8.48 11.23
C LEU A 149 9.67 -9.84 11.22
N LEU A 150 9.02 -10.82 11.86
CA LEU A 150 9.44 -12.21 11.89
C LEU A 150 8.66 -13.00 10.84
N PHE A 151 9.35 -13.49 9.82
CA PHE A 151 8.78 -14.36 8.80
C PHE A 151 8.88 -15.83 9.21
N LEU A 152 7.76 -16.54 9.15
CA LEU A 152 7.61 -17.95 9.49
C LEU A 152 7.26 -18.72 8.20
N PRO A 153 8.16 -19.59 7.71
CA PRO A 153 8.03 -20.22 6.40
C PRO A 153 6.90 -21.26 6.33
N GLY A 154 6.56 -21.65 5.10
CA GLY A 154 5.72 -22.79 4.79
C GLY A 154 6.40 -24.13 5.07
N LEU A 155 5.95 -25.18 4.36
CA LEU A 155 6.46 -26.55 4.55
C LEU A 155 7.91 -26.73 4.09
N ASP A 156 8.38 -25.89 3.18
CA ASP A 156 9.76 -25.90 2.69
C ASP A 156 10.78 -25.56 3.79
N GLY A 157 10.40 -24.75 4.77
CA GLY A 157 11.28 -24.33 5.87
C GLY A 157 12.46 -23.45 5.43
N VAL A 158 12.57 -23.05 4.17
CA VAL A 158 13.73 -22.34 3.62
C VAL A 158 13.87 -20.95 4.24
N GLY A 159 12.74 -20.27 4.48
CA GLY A 159 12.72 -18.92 5.04
C GLY A 159 12.88 -17.80 3.99
N LEU A 160 12.94 -18.13 2.70
CA LEU A 160 13.08 -17.15 1.62
C LEU A 160 11.76 -16.78 0.93
N GLY A 161 10.60 -17.17 1.46
CA GLY A 161 9.28 -16.90 0.87
C GLY A 161 8.91 -15.42 0.73
N LEU A 162 9.70 -14.50 1.30
CA LEU A 162 9.59 -13.05 1.12
C LEU A 162 10.62 -12.47 0.14
N ALA A 163 11.34 -13.28 -0.64
CA ALA A 163 12.42 -12.81 -1.52
C ALA A 163 12.01 -11.65 -2.45
N LEU A 164 10.79 -11.69 -2.99
CA LEU A 164 10.25 -10.64 -3.85
C LEU A 164 9.87 -9.35 -3.10
N HIS A 165 9.77 -9.41 -1.77
CA HIS A 165 9.32 -8.32 -0.89
C HIS A 165 10.42 -7.78 0.01
N HIS A 166 11.57 -8.44 0.11
CA HIS A 166 12.64 -8.10 1.07
C HIS A 166 13.08 -6.64 0.97
N LYS A 167 13.29 -6.10 -0.24
CA LYS A 167 13.74 -4.71 -0.41
C LYS A 167 12.71 -3.71 0.08
N ALA A 168 11.43 -3.92 -0.24
CA ALA A 168 10.35 -3.06 0.21
C ALA A 168 10.15 -3.16 1.73
N LEU A 169 9.98 -4.37 2.24
CA LEU A 169 9.76 -4.63 3.67
C LEU A 169 10.95 -4.17 4.51
N GLY A 170 12.17 -4.37 4.03
CA GLY A 170 13.41 -3.98 4.72
C GLY A 170 13.56 -2.48 4.95
N LYS A 171 12.84 -1.63 4.21
CA LYS A 171 12.73 -0.19 4.55
C LYS A 171 11.85 0.02 5.78
N ALA A 172 10.70 -0.63 5.82
CA ALA A 172 9.68 -0.43 6.85
C ALA A 172 9.91 -1.26 8.13
N PHE A 173 10.66 -2.35 8.04
CA PHE A 173 10.80 -3.34 9.10
C PHE A 173 12.23 -3.81 9.25
N GLU A 174 12.59 -4.20 10.47
CA GLU A 174 13.71 -5.11 10.68
C GLU A 174 13.24 -6.54 10.39
N VAL A 175 13.53 -7.03 9.19
CA VAL A 175 13.06 -8.34 8.71
C VAL A 175 14.00 -9.45 9.16
N ARG A 176 13.45 -10.46 9.84
CA ARG A 176 14.14 -11.71 10.18
C ARG A 176 13.32 -12.89 9.72
N CYS A 177 13.97 -13.82 9.03
CA CYS A 177 13.33 -15.01 8.47
C CYS A 177 13.76 -16.26 9.23
N LEU A 178 12.79 -17.10 9.61
CA LEU A 178 13.07 -18.38 10.22
C LEU A 178 13.45 -19.38 9.12
N HIS A 179 14.62 -19.99 9.26
CA HIS A 179 15.04 -21.15 8.49
C HIS A 179 14.91 -22.41 9.35
N ILE A 180 14.28 -23.45 8.80
CA ILE A 180 14.13 -24.77 9.39
C ILE A 180 14.83 -25.77 8.45
N PRO A 181 16.03 -26.26 8.80
CA PRO A 181 16.81 -27.13 7.92
C PRO A 181 16.03 -28.34 7.39
N VAL A 182 16.36 -28.79 6.18
CA VAL A 182 15.63 -29.85 5.45
C VAL A 182 15.44 -31.11 6.30
N TYR A 183 16.51 -31.53 6.98
CA TYR A 183 16.51 -32.74 7.82
C TYR A 183 16.20 -32.47 9.29
N ASP A 184 15.89 -31.23 9.67
CA ASP A 184 15.44 -30.93 11.02
C ASP A 184 14.12 -31.66 11.31
N ARG A 185 14.02 -32.19 12.53
CA ARG A 185 12.86 -32.94 13.03
C ARG A 185 12.30 -32.33 14.31
N THR A 186 12.55 -31.03 14.55
CA THR A 186 12.04 -30.33 15.73
C THR A 186 10.52 -30.40 15.76
N THR A 187 9.95 -30.76 16.91
CA THR A 187 8.50 -30.87 17.07
C THR A 187 7.81 -29.51 16.92
N PHE A 188 6.50 -29.51 16.69
CA PHE A 188 5.75 -28.26 16.54
C PHE A 188 5.88 -27.38 17.80
N GLU A 189 5.78 -27.97 18.98
CA GLU A 189 5.97 -27.28 20.27
C GLU A 189 7.38 -26.71 20.42
N GLY A 190 8.39 -27.43 19.92
CA GLY A 190 9.77 -26.96 19.88
C GLY A 190 9.91 -25.70 19.02
N LEU A 191 9.33 -25.70 17.82
CA LEU A 191 9.31 -24.53 16.94
C LEU A 191 8.52 -23.37 17.55
N VAL A 192 7.38 -23.63 18.21
CA VAL A 192 6.61 -22.61 18.93
C VAL A 192 7.47 -21.95 20.01
N LYS A 193 8.24 -22.74 20.76
CA LYS A 193 9.13 -22.24 21.82
C LYS A 193 10.22 -21.34 21.26
N ILE A 194 10.87 -21.70 20.15
CA ILE A 194 11.91 -20.90 19.49
C ILE A 194 11.37 -19.51 19.11
N VAL A 195 10.21 -19.48 18.45
CA VAL A 195 9.59 -18.21 18.02
C VAL A 195 9.09 -17.41 19.23
N GLU A 196 8.48 -18.07 20.22
CA GLU A 196 8.02 -17.42 21.46
C GLU A 196 9.16 -16.78 22.25
N GLU A 197 10.31 -17.44 22.36
CA GLU A 197 11.50 -16.88 23.02
C GLU A 197 11.97 -15.60 22.32
N THR A 198 12.02 -15.61 20.98
CA THR A 198 12.39 -14.42 20.20
C THR A 198 11.38 -13.29 20.42
N VAL A 199 10.08 -13.59 20.34
CA VAL A 199 9.02 -12.59 20.60
C VAL A 199 9.13 -11.98 21.99
N ARG A 200 9.40 -12.79 23.03
CA ARG A 200 9.53 -12.31 24.40
C ARG A 200 10.77 -11.45 24.60
N LEU A 201 11.89 -11.80 23.97
CA LEU A 201 13.13 -11.01 24.02
C LEU A 201 12.97 -9.66 23.32
N GLU A 202 12.34 -9.64 22.15
CA GLU A 202 12.04 -8.40 21.43
C GLU A 202 11.09 -7.51 22.22
N HIS A 203 10.04 -8.09 22.82
CA HIS A 203 9.11 -7.34 23.66
C HIS A 203 9.78 -6.78 24.91
N ALA A 204 10.66 -7.54 25.56
CA ALA A 204 11.42 -7.07 26.72
C ALA A 204 12.35 -5.91 26.36
N SER A 205 12.94 -5.94 25.17
CA SER A 205 13.87 -4.92 24.68
C SER A 205 13.14 -3.65 24.22
N SER A 206 11.96 -3.78 23.61
CA SER A 206 11.17 -2.68 23.05
C SER A 206 9.67 -2.84 23.34
N PRO A 207 9.20 -2.66 24.59
CA PRO A 207 7.84 -3.02 24.99
C PRO A 207 6.73 -2.21 24.34
N ASN A 208 7.06 -1.04 23.78
CA ASN A 208 6.10 -0.15 23.10
C ASN A 208 6.06 -0.33 21.58
N LYS A 209 6.96 -1.15 21.01
CA LYS A 209 6.98 -1.45 19.59
C LYS A 209 6.18 -2.72 19.31
N PRO A 210 5.31 -2.73 18.29
CA PRO A 210 4.66 -3.96 17.86
C PRO A 210 5.67 -4.93 17.25
N ILE A 211 5.36 -6.22 17.33
CA ILE A 211 6.10 -7.29 16.64
C ILE A 211 5.18 -7.91 15.58
N TYR A 212 5.66 -7.95 14.35
CA TYR A 212 4.92 -8.51 13.23
C TYR A 212 5.32 -9.97 13.03
N LEU A 213 4.33 -10.85 12.94
CA LEU A 213 4.52 -12.25 12.57
C LEU A 213 3.85 -12.49 11.22
N VAL A 214 4.66 -12.70 10.18
CA VAL A 214 4.19 -13.08 8.85
C VAL A 214 4.32 -14.58 8.72
N GLY A 215 3.20 -15.30 8.71
CA GLY A 215 3.20 -16.76 8.62
C GLY A 215 2.58 -17.24 7.32
N GLU A 216 3.34 -18.02 6.55
CA GLU A 216 2.86 -18.67 5.33
C GLU A 216 2.47 -20.12 5.61
N SER A 217 1.25 -20.52 5.23
CA SER A 217 0.79 -21.91 5.29
C SER A 217 1.00 -22.54 6.68
N PHE A 218 1.98 -23.45 6.82
CA PHE A 218 2.44 -24.00 8.11
C PHE A 218 2.85 -22.91 9.11
N GLY A 219 3.64 -21.93 8.68
CA GLY A 219 4.09 -20.79 9.49
C GLY A 219 2.93 -19.96 10.05
N ALA A 220 1.77 -19.93 9.40
CA ALA A 220 0.57 -19.29 9.93
C ALA A 220 0.03 -20.00 11.19
N CYS A 221 0.11 -21.34 11.23
CA CYS A 221 -0.25 -22.12 12.43
C CYS A 221 0.70 -21.80 13.59
N LEU A 222 2.00 -21.64 13.28
CA LEU A 222 3.02 -21.27 14.24
C LEU A 222 2.77 -19.86 14.80
N ALA A 223 2.48 -18.89 13.93
CA ALA A 223 2.14 -17.51 14.30
C ALA A 223 0.94 -17.46 15.26
N LEU A 224 -0.14 -18.18 14.92
CA LEU A 224 -1.35 -18.29 15.75
C LEU A 224 -1.06 -18.92 17.11
N ALA A 225 -0.26 -19.99 17.15
CA ALA A 225 0.12 -20.67 18.38
C ALA A 225 0.93 -19.76 19.32
N VAL A 226 1.91 -19.04 18.77
CA VAL A 226 2.73 -18.07 19.52
C VAL A 226 1.87 -16.93 20.06
N ALA A 227 0.98 -16.37 19.23
CA ALA A 227 0.10 -15.29 19.65
C ALA A 227 -0.91 -15.72 20.72
N ALA A 228 -1.45 -16.93 20.63
CA ALA A 228 -2.34 -17.48 21.66
C ALA A 228 -1.65 -17.65 23.02
N ARG A 229 -0.34 -17.96 23.03
CA ARG A 229 0.46 -18.11 24.26
C ARG A 229 0.93 -16.78 24.85
N ASN A 230 0.92 -15.70 24.05
CA ASN A 230 1.42 -14.38 24.43
C ASN A 230 0.35 -13.29 24.21
N PRO A 231 -0.86 -13.40 24.82
CA PRO A 231 -1.99 -12.52 24.51
C PRO A 231 -1.83 -11.06 24.99
N ILE A 232 -0.80 -10.78 25.80
CA ILE A 232 -0.50 -9.44 26.35
C ILE A 232 0.49 -8.69 25.46
N ILE A 233 1.33 -9.41 24.71
CA ILE A 233 2.33 -8.82 23.82
C ILE A 233 1.60 -8.23 22.61
N ASP A 234 2.04 -7.05 22.20
CA ASP A 234 1.48 -6.33 21.06
C ASP A 234 1.94 -6.96 19.74
N LEU A 235 1.19 -7.98 19.29
CA LEU A 235 1.45 -8.74 18.07
C LEU A 235 0.51 -8.32 16.94
N VAL A 236 1.08 -8.23 15.73
CA VAL A 236 0.33 -8.10 14.48
C VAL A 236 0.60 -9.33 13.62
N LEU A 237 -0.44 -10.10 13.32
CA LEU A 237 -0.39 -11.34 12.56
C LEU A 237 -0.76 -11.06 11.11
N ILE A 238 0.08 -11.47 10.17
CA ILE A 238 -0.23 -11.51 8.74
C ILE A 238 -0.13 -12.97 8.31
N LEU A 239 -1.28 -13.58 8.05
CA LEU A 239 -1.41 -15.01 7.83
C LEU A 239 -1.73 -15.24 6.35
N VAL A 240 -0.82 -15.92 5.65
CA VAL A 240 -0.92 -16.19 4.22
C VAL A 240 -1.30 -17.64 4.01
N ASN A 241 -2.44 -17.88 3.35
CA ASN A 241 -3.02 -19.21 3.11
C ASN A 241 -2.93 -20.14 4.31
N PRO A 242 -3.56 -19.78 5.46
CA PRO A 242 -3.28 -20.44 6.72
C PRO A 242 -3.64 -21.93 6.69
N ALA A 243 -2.69 -22.80 7.04
CA ALA A 243 -2.88 -24.24 6.97
C ALA A 243 -3.68 -24.83 8.16
N THR A 244 -4.36 -23.98 8.93
CA THR A 244 -5.32 -24.39 9.96
C THR A 244 -6.52 -25.17 9.39
N SER A 245 -6.73 -25.12 8.08
CA SER A 245 -7.70 -25.94 7.35
C SER A 245 -7.17 -27.27 6.84
N PHE A 246 -5.92 -27.67 7.15
CA PHE A 246 -5.27 -28.83 6.52
C PHE A 246 -6.09 -30.13 6.59
N SER A 247 -6.83 -30.39 7.67
CA SER A 247 -7.71 -31.57 7.78
C SER A 247 -8.88 -31.59 6.79
N ARG A 248 -9.13 -30.45 6.12
CA ARG A 248 -10.14 -30.25 5.08
C ARG A 248 -9.49 -30.00 3.70
N SER A 249 -8.19 -30.25 3.56
CA SER A 249 -7.51 -30.19 2.27
C SER A 249 -8.18 -31.14 1.27
N GLN A 250 -8.22 -30.72 0.01
CA GLN A 250 -8.84 -31.49 -1.07
C GLN A 250 -7.93 -32.63 -1.57
N LEU A 251 -6.64 -32.61 -1.23
CA LEU A 251 -5.67 -33.59 -1.68
C LEU A 251 -5.28 -34.51 -0.51
N PRO A 252 -5.52 -35.84 -0.59
CA PRO A 252 -5.06 -36.81 0.40
C PRO A 252 -3.55 -37.10 0.21
N LEU A 253 -2.72 -36.05 0.25
CA LEU A 253 -1.27 -36.12 -0.02
C LEU A 253 -0.56 -37.12 0.89
N LEU A 254 -0.92 -37.16 2.18
CA LEU A 254 -0.31 -38.09 3.15
C LEU A 254 -0.52 -39.56 2.77
N PRO A 255 -1.77 -40.07 2.63
CA PRO A 255 -2.00 -41.44 2.17
C PRO A 255 -1.36 -41.76 0.82
N LEU A 256 -1.37 -40.82 -0.13
CA LEU A 256 -0.80 -41.03 -1.47
C LEU A 256 0.73 -41.18 -1.41
N LEU A 257 1.42 -40.35 -0.63
CA LEU A 257 2.88 -40.37 -0.50
C LEU A 257 3.36 -41.59 0.28
N GLU A 258 2.64 -41.99 1.34
CA GLU A 258 2.96 -43.20 2.12
C GLU A 258 2.75 -44.49 1.31
N ALA A 259 1.86 -44.46 0.31
CA ALA A 259 1.58 -45.60 -0.58
C ALA A 259 2.44 -45.60 -1.86
N LEU A 260 3.23 -44.56 -2.13
CA LEU A 260 4.01 -44.43 -3.36
C LEU A 260 5.26 -45.35 -3.31
N PRO A 261 5.36 -46.35 -4.19
CA PRO A 261 6.55 -47.20 -4.29
C PRO A 261 7.80 -46.38 -4.66
N ASP A 262 8.97 -46.83 -4.22
CA ASP A 262 10.24 -46.14 -4.48
C ASP A 262 10.60 -46.18 -5.98
N GLU A 263 10.04 -47.12 -6.75
CA GLU A 263 10.20 -47.18 -8.21
C GLU A 263 9.50 -46.04 -8.98
N LEU A 264 8.69 -45.21 -8.30
CA LEU A 264 8.00 -44.04 -8.87
C LEU A 264 8.56 -42.70 -8.37
N ASP A 265 9.80 -42.69 -7.87
CA ASP A 265 10.48 -41.47 -7.40
C ASP A 265 10.54 -40.37 -8.48
N ASP A 266 10.55 -40.72 -9.77
CA ASP A 266 10.50 -39.76 -10.89
C ASP A 266 9.20 -38.93 -10.95
N VAL A 267 8.12 -39.39 -10.29
CA VAL A 267 6.82 -38.69 -10.23
C VAL A 267 6.78 -37.70 -9.06
N PHE A 268 7.60 -37.91 -8.03
CA PHE A 268 7.62 -37.12 -6.80
C PHE A 268 7.83 -35.60 -7.05
N PRO A 269 8.74 -35.14 -7.93
CA PRO A 269 8.92 -33.71 -8.19
C PRO A 269 7.65 -33.02 -8.72
N TYR A 270 6.83 -33.74 -9.50
CA TYR A 270 5.56 -33.22 -10.01
C TYR A 270 4.49 -33.13 -8.90
N LEU A 271 4.53 -34.04 -7.92
CA LEU A 271 3.67 -33.97 -6.73
C LEU A 271 4.05 -32.78 -5.83
N VAL A 272 5.34 -32.49 -5.68
CA VAL A 272 5.83 -31.28 -4.98
C VAL A 272 5.41 -30.00 -5.72
N GLY A 273 5.29 -30.05 -7.05
CA GLY A 273 4.78 -28.94 -7.87
C GLY A 273 3.41 -28.40 -7.44
N PHE A 274 2.53 -29.23 -6.85
CA PHE A 274 1.24 -28.80 -6.30
C PHE A 274 1.37 -27.95 -5.04
N VAL A 275 2.49 -28.06 -4.33
CA VAL A 275 2.80 -27.29 -3.11
C VAL A 275 3.36 -25.91 -3.47
N THR A 276 3.97 -25.76 -4.64
CA THR A 276 4.78 -24.60 -5.02
C THR A 276 4.03 -23.46 -5.72
N GLY A 277 2.69 -23.44 -5.70
CA GLY A 277 1.90 -22.32 -6.27
C GLY A 277 1.69 -22.38 -7.79
N ASN A 278 1.23 -21.28 -8.39
CA ASN A 278 0.89 -21.22 -9.81
C ASN A 278 2.09 -20.77 -10.67
N PRO A 279 2.67 -21.65 -11.52
CA PRO A 279 3.88 -21.35 -12.28
C PRO A 279 3.70 -20.21 -13.30
N LEU A 280 2.49 -20.02 -13.82
CA LEU A 280 2.19 -18.93 -14.74
C LEU A 280 2.27 -17.57 -14.02
N LYS A 281 1.64 -17.47 -12.84
CA LYS A 281 1.66 -16.25 -12.01
C LYS A 281 3.07 -15.95 -11.48
N MET A 282 3.83 -16.98 -11.12
CA MET A 282 5.24 -16.85 -10.76
C MET A 282 6.09 -16.29 -11.89
N ALA A 283 5.88 -16.77 -13.11
CA ALA A 283 6.60 -16.30 -14.29
C ALA A 283 6.18 -14.89 -14.73
N MET A 284 5.05 -14.37 -14.25
CA MET A 284 4.59 -13.01 -14.52
C MET A 284 5.10 -11.97 -13.52
N ALA A 285 5.67 -12.37 -12.37
CA ALA A 285 5.94 -11.49 -11.23
C ALA A 285 6.91 -10.31 -11.49
N ASN A 286 7.69 -10.36 -12.59
CA ASN A 286 8.59 -9.28 -13.01
C ASN A 286 8.24 -8.67 -14.37
N ILE A 287 7.09 -9.03 -14.96
CA ILE A 287 6.69 -8.54 -16.28
C ILE A 287 5.89 -7.26 -16.10
N GLU A 288 6.42 -6.14 -16.59
CA GLU A 288 5.69 -4.88 -16.57
C GLU A 288 4.48 -4.93 -17.52
N TYR A 289 3.28 -4.67 -16.99
CA TYR A 289 2.02 -4.64 -17.73
C TYR A 289 1.99 -3.68 -18.93
N LYS A 290 2.87 -2.66 -18.93
CA LYS A 290 2.95 -1.65 -20.00
C LYS A 290 3.82 -2.06 -21.19
N LEU A 291 4.51 -3.20 -21.10
CA LEU A 291 5.29 -3.69 -22.22
C LEU A 291 4.37 -4.05 -23.41
N PRO A 292 4.82 -3.89 -24.66
CA PRO A 292 4.12 -4.43 -25.82
C PRO A 292 3.83 -5.93 -25.64
N PRO A 293 2.64 -6.44 -26.07
CA PRO A 293 2.26 -7.84 -25.88
C PRO A 293 3.29 -8.86 -26.34
N ARG A 294 4.03 -8.54 -27.43
CA ARG A 294 5.13 -9.37 -27.93
C ARG A 294 6.27 -9.50 -26.92
N LEU A 295 6.67 -8.40 -26.29
CA LEU A 295 7.74 -8.39 -25.29
C LEU A 295 7.29 -9.08 -24.00
N GLN A 296 6.04 -8.88 -23.57
CA GLN A 296 5.45 -9.62 -22.45
C GLN A 296 5.50 -11.13 -22.71
N PHE A 297 5.06 -11.58 -23.90
CA PHE A 297 5.08 -13.00 -24.26
C PHE A 297 6.51 -13.57 -24.30
N GLN A 298 7.47 -12.82 -24.83
CA GLN A 298 8.88 -13.24 -24.85
C GLN A 298 9.46 -13.39 -23.44
N GLN A 299 9.20 -12.43 -22.55
CA GLN A 299 9.63 -12.50 -21.17
C GLN A 299 8.94 -13.64 -20.41
N LEU A 300 7.63 -13.82 -20.61
CA LEU A 300 6.88 -14.93 -20.01
C LEU A 300 7.45 -16.28 -20.43
N TYR A 301 7.71 -16.47 -21.72
CA TYR A 301 8.33 -17.68 -22.23
C TYR A 301 9.71 -17.92 -21.61
N HIS A 302 10.54 -16.88 -21.52
CA HIS A 302 11.86 -16.97 -20.89
C HIS A 302 11.76 -17.35 -19.41
N ASN A 303 10.87 -16.69 -18.66
CA ASN A 303 10.66 -16.94 -17.24
C ASN A 303 10.12 -18.35 -16.98
N LEU A 304 9.15 -18.82 -17.75
CA LEU A 304 8.64 -20.19 -17.67
C LEU A 304 9.75 -21.21 -17.96
N THR A 305 10.58 -20.94 -18.97
CA THR A 305 11.73 -21.82 -19.29
C THR A 305 12.74 -21.84 -18.15
N ALA A 306 12.97 -20.71 -17.48
CA ALA A 306 13.84 -20.61 -16.31
C ALA A 306 13.30 -21.36 -15.07
N LEU A 307 11.99 -21.64 -15.02
CA LEU A 307 11.40 -22.48 -13.98
C LEU A 307 11.55 -23.98 -14.27
N LEU A 308 11.83 -24.42 -15.49
CA LEU A 308 11.96 -25.86 -15.79
C LEU A 308 13.08 -26.56 -14.98
N PRO A 309 14.29 -25.98 -14.82
CA PRO A 309 15.34 -26.57 -14.00
C PRO A 309 15.04 -26.55 -12.49
N SER A 310 13.94 -25.92 -12.05
CA SER A 310 13.60 -25.81 -10.63
C SER A 310 13.04 -27.09 -10.03
N VAL A 311 12.54 -28.00 -10.87
CA VAL A 311 11.90 -29.26 -10.44
C VAL A 311 12.85 -30.15 -9.62
N SER A 312 14.15 -30.18 -9.98
CA SER A 312 15.15 -30.91 -9.20
C SER A 312 15.44 -30.23 -7.86
N VAL A 313 15.54 -28.89 -7.85
CA VAL A 313 15.78 -28.09 -6.64
C VAL A 313 14.66 -28.27 -5.61
N LEU A 314 13.41 -28.32 -6.08
CA LEU A 314 12.25 -28.55 -5.22
C LEU A 314 12.32 -29.89 -4.51
N SER A 315 12.88 -30.90 -5.17
CA SER A 315 13.08 -32.23 -4.59
C SER A 315 14.20 -32.24 -3.54
N ASP A 316 15.22 -31.39 -3.70
CA ASP A 316 16.27 -31.19 -2.69
C ASP A 316 15.75 -30.40 -1.47
N ILE A 317 14.84 -29.44 -1.68
CA ILE A 317 14.25 -28.63 -0.61
C ILE A 317 13.31 -29.47 0.27
N ILE A 318 12.49 -30.33 -0.34
CA ILE A 318 11.59 -31.24 0.37
C ILE A 318 11.71 -32.67 -0.20
N PRO A 319 12.71 -33.45 0.23
CA PRO A 319 12.79 -34.88 -0.11
C PRO A 319 11.55 -35.64 0.39
N LYS A 320 11.21 -36.80 -0.22
CA LYS A 320 10.03 -37.62 0.10
C LYS A 320 9.82 -37.85 1.59
N GLU A 321 10.83 -38.35 2.30
CA GLU A 321 10.77 -38.59 3.75
C GLU A 321 10.56 -37.33 4.57
N THR A 322 11.19 -36.23 4.14
CA THR A 322 10.99 -34.92 4.76
C THR A 322 9.56 -34.42 4.51
N LEU A 323 9.00 -34.60 3.31
CA LEU A 323 7.62 -34.20 3.01
C LEU A 323 6.63 -34.92 3.90
N ILE A 324 6.76 -36.24 4.02
CA ILE A 324 5.89 -37.07 4.88
C ILE A 324 5.96 -36.56 6.33
N TRP A 325 7.17 -36.32 6.84
CA TRP A 325 7.36 -35.79 8.18
C TRP A 325 6.75 -34.38 8.34
N ARG A 326 6.98 -33.46 7.38
CA ARG A 326 6.44 -32.09 7.38
C ARG A 326 4.91 -32.06 7.33
N LEU A 327 4.28 -32.98 6.60
CA LEU A 327 2.82 -33.09 6.55
C LEU A 327 2.24 -33.62 7.88
N LYS A 328 2.92 -34.55 8.55
CA LYS A 328 2.56 -34.99 9.92
C LYS A 328 2.71 -33.86 10.94
N LEU A 329 3.79 -33.09 10.82
CA LEU A 329 4.01 -31.88 11.60
C LEU A 329 2.89 -30.86 11.37
N LEU A 330 2.51 -30.62 10.11
CA LEU A 330 1.44 -29.70 9.73
C LEU A 330 0.08 -30.12 10.30
N LYS A 331 -0.25 -31.40 10.25
CA LYS A 331 -1.47 -31.93 10.89
C LYS A 331 -1.52 -31.59 12.38
N SER A 332 -0.38 -31.78 13.08
CA SER A 332 -0.26 -31.46 14.50
C SER A 332 -0.35 -29.94 14.75
N ALA A 333 0.30 -29.13 13.91
CA ALA A 333 0.26 -27.68 13.97
C ALA A 333 -1.14 -27.11 13.79
N ALA A 334 -1.86 -27.59 12.77
CA ALA A 334 -3.24 -27.18 12.49
C ALA A 334 -4.17 -27.51 13.68
N ALA A 335 -4.06 -28.72 14.25
CA ALA A 335 -4.84 -29.10 15.42
C ALA A 335 -4.51 -28.21 16.65
N TYR A 336 -3.22 -27.99 16.91
CA TYR A 336 -2.76 -27.16 18.03
C TYR A 336 -3.28 -25.73 17.91
N ALA A 337 -3.13 -25.09 16.74
CA ALA A 337 -3.59 -23.72 16.49
C ALA A 337 -5.12 -23.60 16.61
N ASN A 338 -5.87 -24.53 16.01
CA ASN A 338 -7.34 -24.54 16.06
C ASN A 338 -7.88 -24.58 17.49
N SER A 339 -7.29 -25.40 18.36
CA SER A 339 -7.73 -25.52 19.76
C SER A 339 -7.54 -24.22 20.58
N ARG A 340 -6.81 -23.22 20.06
CA ARG A 340 -6.40 -22.02 20.81
C ARG A 340 -6.75 -20.70 20.12
N LEU A 341 -7.51 -20.70 19.03
CA LEU A 341 -7.90 -19.46 18.32
C LEU A 341 -8.57 -18.43 19.25
N HIS A 342 -9.38 -18.88 20.20
CA HIS A 342 -10.07 -18.02 21.18
C HIS A 342 -9.12 -17.20 22.08
N ALA A 343 -7.90 -17.68 22.28
CA ALA A 343 -6.88 -17.02 23.10
C ALA A 343 -6.12 -15.93 22.32
N VAL A 344 -6.17 -15.93 20.99
CA VAL A 344 -5.51 -14.92 20.15
C VAL A 344 -6.20 -13.56 20.36
N LYS A 345 -5.46 -12.60 20.90
CA LYS A 345 -5.90 -11.18 21.07
C LYS A 345 -5.25 -10.22 20.07
N ALA A 346 -4.23 -10.70 19.37
CA ALA A 346 -3.49 -9.98 18.34
C ALA A 346 -4.41 -9.46 17.23
N GLU A 347 -3.95 -8.41 16.56
CA GLU A 347 -4.55 -7.94 15.31
C GLU A 347 -4.17 -8.91 14.18
N VAL A 348 -5.14 -9.33 13.37
CA VAL A 348 -4.94 -10.37 12.35
C VAL A 348 -5.36 -9.86 10.98
N LEU A 349 -4.49 -10.07 10.00
CA LEU A 349 -4.77 -9.94 8.59
C LEU A 349 -4.57 -11.31 7.92
N VAL A 350 -5.63 -11.86 7.33
CA VAL A 350 -5.56 -13.09 6.55
C VAL A 350 -5.55 -12.76 5.06
N LEU A 351 -4.54 -13.24 4.34
CA LEU A 351 -4.47 -13.23 2.89
C LEU A 351 -4.80 -14.63 2.39
N ALA A 352 -5.85 -14.76 1.59
CA ALA A 352 -6.31 -16.04 1.07
C ALA A 352 -6.37 -16.05 -0.44
N SER A 353 -5.83 -17.11 -1.02
CA SER A 353 -5.82 -17.39 -2.45
C SER A 353 -7.12 -18.05 -2.91
N GLY A 354 -7.47 -17.78 -4.17
CA GLY A 354 -8.64 -18.34 -4.84
C GLY A 354 -8.37 -19.59 -5.66
N ASN A 355 -7.15 -19.73 -6.19
CA ASN A 355 -6.69 -20.89 -6.95
C ASN A 355 -5.70 -21.73 -6.13
N ASP A 356 -5.89 -21.78 -4.80
CA ASP A 356 -5.12 -22.64 -3.92
C ASP A 356 -5.59 -24.09 -4.06
N ASN A 357 -4.75 -24.91 -4.69
CA ASN A 357 -5.03 -26.34 -4.91
C ASN A 357 -4.72 -27.20 -3.67
N LEU A 358 -3.98 -26.66 -2.70
CA LEU A 358 -3.56 -27.38 -1.49
C LEU A 358 -4.58 -27.21 -0.36
N LEU A 359 -5.06 -25.99 -0.14
CA LEU A 359 -5.94 -25.66 0.96
C LEU A 359 -7.21 -24.97 0.48
N PRO A 360 -8.37 -25.19 1.14
CA PRO A 360 -9.57 -24.39 0.90
C PRO A 360 -9.42 -22.98 1.51
N SER A 361 -8.44 -22.20 1.03
CA SER A 361 -7.97 -20.95 1.64
C SER A 361 -9.07 -19.90 1.76
N LYS A 362 -9.99 -19.83 0.80
CA LYS A 362 -11.17 -18.96 0.85
C LYS A 362 -12.09 -19.28 2.03
N ASP A 363 -12.46 -20.55 2.19
CA ASP A 363 -13.37 -20.99 3.25
C ASP A 363 -12.68 -20.90 4.61
N GLU A 364 -11.37 -21.15 4.64
CA GLU A 364 -10.56 -21.01 5.83
C GLU A 364 -10.48 -19.56 6.31
N ALA A 365 -10.22 -18.62 5.41
CA ALA A 365 -10.21 -17.20 5.79
C ALA A 365 -11.55 -16.73 6.32
N ARG A 366 -12.68 -17.17 5.73
CA ARG A 366 -14.01 -16.88 6.29
C ARG A 366 -14.18 -17.47 7.69
N ARG A 367 -13.76 -18.71 7.91
CA ARG A 367 -13.83 -19.36 9.23
C ARG A 367 -12.97 -18.62 10.26
N LEU A 368 -11.75 -18.25 9.92
CA LEU A 368 -10.85 -17.50 10.79
C LEU A 368 -11.41 -16.12 11.11
N LYS A 369 -11.97 -15.41 10.12
CA LYS A 369 -12.68 -14.14 10.33
C LYS A 369 -13.80 -14.25 11.37
N SER A 370 -14.58 -15.34 11.32
CA SER A 370 -15.65 -15.59 12.29
C SER A 370 -15.15 -16.05 13.66
N SER A 371 -13.95 -16.64 13.74
CA SER A 371 -13.41 -17.25 14.97
C SER A 371 -12.51 -16.31 15.77
N LEU A 372 -11.84 -15.37 15.09
CA LEU A 372 -10.87 -14.45 15.66
C LEU A 372 -11.50 -13.08 15.87
N LYS A 373 -11.20 -12.43 16.99
CA LYS A 373 -11.85 -11.16 17.38
C LYS A 373 -11.48 -9.97 16.47
N ASN A 374 -10.21 -9.86 16.09
CA ASN A 374 -9.66 -8.70 15.37
C ASN A 374 -9.10 -9.12 14.00
N CYS A 375 -9.94 -9.75 13.17
CA CYS A 375 -9.50 -10.40 11.94
C CYS A 375 -10.05 -9.74 10.68
N LYS A 376 -9.14 -9.23 9.85
CA LYS A 376 -9.42 -8.71 8.52
C LYS A 376 -9.00 -9.73 7.46
N VAL A 377 -9.72 -9.80 6.35
CA VAL A 377 -9.45 -10.75 5.27
C VAL A 377 -9.28 -10.00 3.94
N ARG A 378 -8.32 -10.44 3.13
CA ARG A 378 -8.18 -10.10 1.71
C ARG A 378 -8.12 -11.38 0.90
N TYR A 379 -8.89 -11.41 -0.19
CA TYR A 379 -9.06 -12.59 -1.02
C TYR A 379 -8.53 -12.32 -2.43
N PHE A 380 -7.50 -13.07 -2.82
CA PHE A 380 -6.77 -13.00 -4.07
C PHE A 380 -7.22 -14.12 -5.01
N LYS A 381 -8.19 -13.79 -5.86
CA LYS A 381 -8.94 -14.75 -6.66
C LYS A 381 -8.02 -15.54 -7.59
N ASP A 382 -7.05 -14.87 -8.20
CA ASP A 382 -6.26 -15.45 -9.29
C ASP A 382 -4.94 -16.08 -8.82
N ASN A 383 -4.58 -15.91 -7.54
CA ASN A 383 -3.35 -16.45 -6.95
C ASN A 383 -3.49 -17.89 -6.44
N GLY A 384 -2.37 -18.61 -6.44
CA GLY A 384 -2.20 -19.96 -5.93
C GLY A 384 -1.66 -20.01 -4.50
N HIS A 385 -1.19 -21.18 -4.06
CA HIS A 385 -0.76 -21.41 -2.67
C HIS A 385 0.42 -20.52 -2.24
N SER A 386 1.46 -20.40 -3.08
CA SER A 386 2.67 -19.61 -2.80
C SER A 386 2.51 -18.14 -3.24
N MET A 387 1.43 -17.47 -2.84
CA MET A 387 1.07 -16.15 -3.37
C MET A 387 2.10 -15.04 -3.14
N LEU A 388 2.99 -15.17 -2.14
CA LEU A 388 4.07 -14.20 -1.90
C LEU A 388 5.15 -14.24 -2.99
N MET A 389 5.18 -15.29 -3.80
CA MET A 389 6.13 -15.50 -4.88
C MET A 389 5.48 -15.29 -6.27
N GLU A 390 4.22 -14.89 -6.30
CA GLU A 390 3.40 -14.73 -7.50
C GLU A 390 3.16 -13.26 -7.83
N ASP A 391 2.83 -12.99 -9.10
CA ASP A 391 2.41 -11.67 -9.55
C ASP A 391 1.10 -11.19 -8.89
N GLY A 392 0.92 -9.86 -8.83
CA GLY A 392 -0.30 -9.20 -8.38
C GLY A 392 -0.34 -8.90 -6.88
N LEU A 393 0.76 -9.15 -6.14
CA LEU A 393 0.84 -8.91 -4.71
C LEU A 393 2.09 -8.12 -4.32
N ASN A 394 1.92 -7.02 -3.58
CA ASN A 394 2.99 -6.33 -2.86
C ASN A 394 2.63 -6.30 -1.37
N LEU A 395 3.40 -7.03 -0.55
CA LEU A 395 3.02 -7.24 0.86
C LEU A 395 3.05 -5.93 1.65
N LEU A 396 4.03 -5.06 1.42
CA LEU A 396 4.11 -3.77 2.11
C LEU A 396 2.91 -2.87 1.74
N THR A 397 2.54 -2.83 0.46
CA THR A 397 1.36 -2.08 0.00
C THR A 397 0.08 -2.58 0.65
N ILE A 398 -0.07 -3.90 0.80
CA ILE A 398 -1.22 -4.50 1.51
C ILE A 398 -1.24 -4.08 2.98
N ILE A 399 -0.10 -4.15 3.68
CA ILE A 399 0.02 -3.74 5.08
C ILE A 399 -0.35 -2.24 5.23
N LYS A 400 0.12 -1.38 4.32
CA LYS A 400 -0.21 0.05 4.29
C LYS A 400 -1.70 0.30 4.05
N GLY A 401 -2.26 -0.26 2.98
CA GLY A 401 -3.66 -0.07 2.59
C GLY A 401 -4.66 -0.64 3.60
N THR A 402 -4.27 -1.70 4.33
CA THR A 402 -5.08 -2.25 5.40
C THR A 402 -4.91 -1.55 6.75
N CYS A 403 -4.09 -0.48 6.80
CA CYS A 403 -3.75 0.29 8.00
C CYS A 403 -3.12 -0.55 9.12
N LYS A 404 -2.38 -1.61 8.77
CA LYS A 404 -1.70 -2.47 9.75
C LYS A 404 -0.30 -1.99 10.11
N TYR A 405 0.32 -1.16 9.28
CA TYR A 405 1.66 -0.63 9.54
C TYR A 405 1.60 0.44 10.63
N ARG A 406 2.30 0.22 11.74
CA ARG A 406 2.46 1.16 12.84
C ARG A 406 3.77 0.90 13.57
N ARG A 407 4.43 1.95 14.04
CA ARG A 407 5.72 1.84 14.76
C ARG A 407 5.55 1.86 16.28
N SER A 408 4.33 2.12 16.75
CA SER A 408 3.97 2.16 18.16
C SER A 408 2.72 1.34 18.44
N ARG A 409 2.37 1.20 19.72
CA ARG A 409 1.16 0.50 20.19
C ARG A 409 -0.15 0.98 19.55
N ARG A 410 -0.22 2.24 19.12
CA ARG A 410 -1.39 2.80 18.45
C ARG A 410 -0.99 3.30 17.07
N LEU A 411 -1.83 3.00 16.08
CA LEU A 411 -1.69 3.55 14.74
C LEU A 411 -1.89 5.06 14.76
N ASP A 412 -0.96 5.79 14.17
CA ASP A 412 -1.09 7.21 13.87
C ASP A 412 -0.85 7.42 12.37
N LEU A 413 -1.93 7.66 11.61
CA LEU A 413 -1.88 7.79 10.15
C LEU A 413 -1.05 8.98 9.63
N VAL A 414 -0.65 9.91 10.51
CA VAL A 414 0.26 10.99 10.15
C VAL A 414 1.71 10.57 10.39
N SER A 415 2.04 10.12 11.61
CA SER A 415 3.43 9.77 11.93
C SER A 415 3.86 8.40 11.41
N ASP A 416 2.98 7.42 11.30
CA ASP A 416 3.28 6.09 10.75
C ASP A 416 3.19 6.05 9.22
N PHE A 417 2.92 7.17 8.56
CA PHE A 417 2.81 7.20 7.11
C PHE A 417 4.15 6.90 6.43
N LEU A 418 4.10 5.96 5.47
CA LEU A 418 5.17 5.71 4.52
C LEU A 418 4.80 6.30 3.17
N PRO A 419 5.66 7.15 2.56
CA PRO A 419 5.40 7.68 1.22
C PRO A 419 5.22 6.55 0.19
N PRO A 420 4.45 6.80 -0.88
CA PRO A 420 4.27 5.82 -1.95
C PRO A 420 5.62 5.51 -2.63
N SER A 421 5.84 4.24 -2.94
CA SER A 421 6.97 3.80 -3.77
C SER A 421 6.70 4.10 -5.25
N MET A 422 7.74 3.96 -6.08
CA MET A 422 7.59 4.09 -7.53
C MET A 422 6.65 3.03 -8.11
N SER A 423 6.67 1.80 -7.59
CA SER A 423 5.76 0.73 -8.07
C SER A 423 4.32 1.02 -7.69
N GLU A 424 4.07 1.50 -6.46
CA GLU A 424 2.75 1.91 -5.99
C GLU A 424 2.20 3.08 -6.83
N PHE A 425 3.04 4.06 -7.16
CA PHE A 425 2.68 5.15 -8.07
C PHE A 425 2.32 4.64 -9.47
N LYS A 426 3.15 3.77 -10.05
CA LYS A 426 2.89 3.17 -11.37
C LYS A 426 1.58 2.38 -11.39
N CYS A 427 1.30 1.59 -10.35
CA CYS A 427 0.09 0.77 -10.25
C CYS A 427 -1.16 1.66 -10.02
N ALA A 428 -1.12 2.57 -9.03
CA ALA A 428 -2.23 3.45 -8.71
C ALA A 428 -2.69 4.26 -9.93
N PHE A 429 -1.75 4.92 -10.64
CA PHE A 429 -2.11 5.81 -11.74
C PHE A 429 -2.06 5.17 -13.12
N GLY A 430 -1.38 4.03 -13.26
CA GLY A 430 -1.28 3.29 -14.51
C GLY A 430 -2.35 2.22 -14.69
N GLU A 431 -2.70 1.51 -13.62
CA GLU A 431 -3.59 0.35 -13.67
C GLU A 431 -4.94 0.66 -13.01
N VAL A 432 -4.93 1.20 -11.78
CA VAL A 432 -6.15 1.41 -11.00
C VAL A 432 -6.97 2.57 -11.55
N THR A 433 -6.35 3.74 -11.73
CA THR A 433 -7.01 4.93 -12.29
C THR A 433 -6.60 5.20 -13.73
N GLY A 434 -5.87 4.29 -14.37
CA GLY A 434 -5.29 4.50 -15.71
C GLY A 434 -6.32 4.77 -16.80
N LEU A 435 -7.45 4.05 -16.78
CA LEU A 435 -8.55 4.28 -17.73
C LEU A 435 -9.20 5.65 -17.53
N LEU A 436 -9.45 6.04 -16.27
CA LEU A 436 -9.98 7.36 -15.94
C LEU A 436 -9.00 8.45 -16.39
N ARG A 437 -7.72 8.31 -16.06
CA ARG A 437 -6.64 9.21 -16.48
C ARG A 437 -6.55 9.35 -18.00
N LEU A 438 -6.65 8.24 -18.74
CA LEU A 438 -6.63 8.26 -20.20
C LEU A 438 -7.85 9.02 -20.76
N ALA A 439 -9.02 8.76 -20.16
CA ALA A 439 -10.28 9.36 -20.54
C ALA A 439 -10.34 10.85 -20.24
N THR A 440 -9.90 11.29 -19.06
CA THR A 440 -10.07 12.67 -18.58
C THR A 440 -8.88 13.57 -18.87
N CYS A 441 -7.65 13.05 -18.98
CA CYS A 441 -6.42 13.79 -19.25
C CYS A 441 -6.37 15.22 -18.66
N SER A 442 -5.93 15.37 -17.42
CA SER A 442 -6.03 16.65 -16.71
C SER A 442 -5.23 17.79 -17.34
N ALA A 443 -5.82 18.98 -17.33
CA ALA A 443 -5.15 20.25 -17.63
C ALA A 443 -5.05 21.08 -16.35
N VAL A 444 -3.82 21.35 -15.92
CA VAL A 444 -3.54 22.04 -14.66
C VAL A 444 -3.00 23.43 -14.93
N PHE A 445 -3.52 24.40 -14.19
CA PHE A 445 -3.11 25.79 -14.22
C PHE A 445 -2.93 26.32 -12.80
N SER A 446 -2.06 27.31 -12.63
CA SER A 446 -1.84 28.00 -11.36
C SER A 446 -1.60 29.48 -11.56
N THR A 447 -1.87 30.27 -10.52
CA THR A 447 -1.76 31.73 -10.53
C THR A 447 -0.48 32.16 -9.82
N LEU A 448 0.38 32.91 -10.50
CA LEU A 448 1.61 33.47 -9.96
C LEU A 448 1.34 34.66 -9.01
N ASP A 449 2.38 35.10 -8.29
CA ASP A 449 2.28 36.22 -7.34
C ASP A 449 1.86 37.55 -8.01
N ASP A 450 2.21 37.74 -9.27
CA ASP A 450 1.81 38.91 -10.10
C ASP A 450 0.37 38.81 -10.64
N GLY A 451 -0.33 37.70 -10.37
CA GLY A 451 -1.69 37.43 -10.83
C GLY A 451 -1.79 36.77 -12.20
N LYS A 452 -0.67 36.48 -12.88
CA LYS A 452 -0.68 35.78 -14.16
C LYS A 452 -1.03 34.30 -13.98
N ILE A 453 -1.97 33.80 -14.78
CA ILE A 453 -2.28 32.37 -14.85
C ILE A 453 -1.28 31.70 -15.80
N VAL A 454 -0.70 30.58 -15.37
CA VAL A 454 0.25 29.77 -16.13
C VAL A 454 -0.15 28.31 -16.11
N LYS A 455 0.30 27.54 -17.12
CA LYS A 455 0.17 26.09 -17.15
C LYS A 455 1.06 25.46 -16.08
N GLY A 456 0.59 24.36 -15.50
CA GLY A 456 1.26 23.64 -14.41
C GLY A 456 1.01 24.25 -13.03
N LEU A 457 1.82 23.83 -12.07
CA LEU A 457 1.73 24.14 -10.64
C LEU A 457 2.73 25.22 -10.19
N ALA A 458 3.38 25.95 -11.10
CA ALA A 458 4.39 26.95 -10.76
C ALA A 458 3.94 28.02 -9.74
N GLY A 459 2.65 28.39 -9.71
CA GLY A 459 2.07 29.32 -8.73
C GLY A 459 1.78 28.70 -7.35
N VAL A 460 2.01 27.40 -7.18
CA VAL A 460 1.75 26.68 -5.92
C VAL A 460 3.03 26.59 -5.08
N PRO A 461 2.98 26.87 -3.75
CA PRO A 461 4.17 26.81 -2.89
C PRO A 461 4.80 25.42 -2.77
N ASP A 462 6.13 25.36 -2.89
CA ASP A 462 6.90 24.13 -2.71
C ASP A 462 7.05 23.70 -1.25
N GLU A 463 7.08 24.68 -0.33
CA GLU A 463 7.25 24.44 1.10
C GLU A 463 5.92 24.57 1.87
N GLY A 464 5.68 23.63 2.78
CA GLY A 464 4.53 23.65 3.67
C GLY A 464 4.76 24.40 4.99
N PRO A 465 3.70 24.59 5.80
CA PRO A 465 2.37 24.00 5.62
C PRO A 465 1.52 24.73 4.57
N VAL A 466 0.86 23.96 3.71
CA VAL A 466 -0.08 24.45 2.69
C VAL A 466 -1.41 23.74 2.87
N ILE A 467 -2.52 24.45 2.71
CA ILE A 467 -3.86 23.86 2.65
C ILE A 467 -4.56 24.23 1.34
N PHE A 468 -4.82 23.23 0.51
CA PHE A 468 -5.62 23.34 -0.70
C PHE A 468 -7.10 23.30 -0.35
N ILE A 469 -7.83 24.32 -0.77
CA ILE A 469 -9.27 24.47 -0.53
C ILE A 469 -9.98 24.59 -1.87
N GLY A 470 -10.92 23.69 -2.16
CA GLY A 470 -11.62 23.70 -3.45
C GLY A 470 -12.98 23.04 -3.45
N TYR A 471 -13.55 22.91 -4.65
CA TYR A 471 -14.81 22.23 -4.93
C TYR A 471 -14.60 20.72 -5.06
N HIS A 472 -15.44 19.93 -4.38
CA HIS A 472 -15.40 18.48 -4.44
C HIS A 472 -16.32 17.96 -5.56
N MET A 473 -15.73 17.46 -6.65
CA MET A 473 -16.52 16.92 -7.75
C MET A 473 -17.22 15.63 -7.32
N LEU A 474 -18.21 15.23 -8.11
CA LEU A 474 -19.03 14.04 -7.92
C LEU A 474 -18.14 12.82 -7.66
N MET A 475 -18.36 12.17 -6.52
CA MET A 475 -17.60 11.03 -6.00
C MET A 475 -16.10 11.26 -5.76
N GLY A 476 -15.59 12.49 -5.86
CA GLY A 476 -14.17 12.78 -5.68
C GLY A 476 -13.27 12.30 -6.81
N LEU A 477 -13.79 12.22 -8.04
CA LEU A 477 -13.05 11.71 -9.21
C LEU A 477 -11.81 12.54 -9.57
N GLU A 478 -11.78 13.81 -9.21
CA GLU A 478 -10.68 14.75 -9.44
C GLU A 478 -9.44 14.45 -8.60
N ILE A 479 -9.60 13.83 -7.43
CA ILE A 479 -8.53 13.65 -6.44
C ILE A 479 -7.38 12.83 -7.02
N TYR A 480 -7.68 11.80 -7.83
CA TYR A 480 -6.66 10.93 -8.39
C TYR A 480 -5.71 11.70 -9.29
N SER A 481 -6.26 12.51 -10.21
CA SER A 481 -5.44 13.34 -11.08
C SER A 481 -4.71 14.43 -10.31
N LEU A 482 -5.37 15.07 -9.35
CA LEU A 482 -4.71 16.09 -8.53
C LEU A 482 -3.47 15.51 -7.83
N VAL A 483 -3.60 14.38 -7.13
CA VAL A 483 -2.46 13.76 -6.44
C VAL A 483 -1.37 13.32 -7.42
N GLU A 484 -1.75 12.80 -8.59
CA GLU A 484 -0.78 12.43 -9.63
C GLU A 484 0.07 13.61 -10.09
N GLU A 485 -0.56 14.75 -10.41
CA GLU A 485 0.12 15.93 -10.96
C GLU A 485 1.08 16.55 -9.94
N PHE A 486 0.70 16.62 -8.67
CA PHE A 486 1.60 17.08 -7.61
C PHE A 486 2.83 16.17 -7.41
N LEU A 487 2.65 14.85 -7.52
CA LEU A 487 3.77 13.90 -7.45
C LEU A 487 4.68 14.01 -8.67
N ARG A 488 4.11 14.20 -9.87
CA ARG A 488 4.87 14.30 -11.14
C ARG A 488 5.64 15.61 -11.27
N GLU A 489 4.97 16.74 -11.08
CA GLU A 489 5.53 18.06 -11.39
C GLU A 489 6.35 18.63 -10.23
N LYS A 490 5.89 18.42 -8.99
CA LYS A 490 6.50 19.04 -7.81
C LYS A 490 7.17 18.06 -6.84
N ASN A 491 7.01 16.75 -7.03
CA ASN A 491 7.44 15.75 -6.05
C ASN A 491 6.88 16.06 -4.63
N ILE A 492 5.62 16.46 -4.56
CA ILE A 492 4.92 16.81 -3.31
C ILE A 492 3.82 15.80 -3.02
N MET A 493 3.80 15.30 -1.78
CA MET A 493 2.73 14.43 -1.31
C MET A 493 1.57 15.24 -0.73
N VAL A 494 0.48 15.34 -1.48
CA VAL A 494 -0.77 15.94 -1.03
C VAL A 494 -1.51 15.00 -0.09
N ARG A 495 -1.74 15.41 1.15
CA ARG A 495 -2.40 14.63 2.20
C ARG A 495 -3.89 14.96 2.25
N GLY A 496 -4.71 14.11 1.64
CA GLY A 496 -6.17 14.27 1.61
C GLY A 496 -6.83 13.99 2.94
N ILE A 497 -7.77 14.85 3.34
CA ILE A 497 -8.64 14.64 4.49
C ILE A 497 -9.96 14.03 4.01
N ALA A 498 -10.17 12.75 4.32
CA ALA A 498 -11.26 11.95 3.78
C ALA A 498 -12.30 11.55 4.85
N HIS A 499 -13.51 11.18 4.41
CA HIS A 499 -14.57 10.71 5.30
C HIS A 499 -14.11 9.44 6.07
N PRO A 500 -14.39 9.29 7.38
CA PRO A 500 -13.87 8.15 8.16
C PRO A 500 -14.39 6.80 7.69
N ASP A 501 -15.54 6.75 7.03
CA ASP A 501 -16.10 5.51 6.48
C ASP A 501 -15.16 4.84 5.45
N LEU A 502 -14.32 5.62 4.75
CA LEU A 502 -13.28 5.08 3.85
C LEU A 502 -12.22 4.25 4.59
N PHE A 503 -12.11 4.41 5.90
CA PHE A 503 -11.21 3.69 6.80
C PHE A 503 -11.93 2.61 7.62
N SER A 504 -13.24 2.51 7.47
CA SER A 504 -14.08 1.54 8.18
C SER A 504 -14.31 0.27 7.38
N GLU A 505 -14.73 -0.80 8.06
CA GLU A 505 -15.10 -2.07 7.41
C GLU A 505 -16.38 -1.96 6.54
N ILE A 506 -17.12 -0.84 6.61
CA ILE A 506 -18.40 -0.64 5.90
C ILE A 506 -18.19 -0.62 4.38
N MET A 507 -17.09 0.01 3.95
CA MET A 507 -16.70 0.08 2.54
C MET A 507 -15.80 -1.07 2.11
N GLU A 508 -15.39 -1.94 3.04
CA GLU A 508 -14.64 -3.15 2.76
C GLU A 508 -15.62 -4.26 2.35
N GLY A 509 -16.06 -4.20 1.09
CA GLY A 509 -16.86 -5.27 0.49
C GLY A 509 -16.23 -6.65 0.70
N SER A 510 -17.04 -7.69 0.82
CA SER A 510 -16.63 -9.06 1.17
C SER A 510 -15.86 -9.81 0.07
N SER A 511 -15.18 -9.14 -0.87
CA SER A 511 -14.63 -9.82 -2.05
C SER A 511 -13.49 -9.15 -2.83
N THR A 512 -12.94 -8.00 -2.44
CA THR A 512 -11.88 -7.36 -3.24
C THR A 512 -10.48 -7.65 -2.71
N GLU A 513 -9.55 -7.85 -3.65
CA GLU A 513 -8.11 -8.04 -3.43
C GLU A 513 -7.50 -6.80 -2.78
N PHE A 514 -7.80 -5.64 -3.37
CA PHE A 514 -7.39 -4.33 -2.89
C PHE A 514 -8.33 -3.27 -3.48
N SER A 515 -8.95 -2.44 -2.63
CA SER A 515 -9.98 -1.49 -3.05
C SER A 515 -9.40 -0.10 -3.35
N ILE A 516 -10.19 0.75 -4.01
CA ILE A 516 -9.87 2.18 -4.19
C ILE A 516 -9.62 2.86 -2.83
N SER A 517 -10.37 2.49 -1.79
CA SER A 517 -10.18 3.03 -0.44
C SER A 517 -8.82 2.63 0.16
N ASP A 518 -8.33 1.43 -0.16
CA ASP A 518 -7.00 0.98 0.26
C ASP A 518 -5.91 1.80 -0.45
N TRP A 519 -6.09 2.08 -1.75
CA TRP A 519 -5.20 2.99 -2.49
C TRP A 519 -5.20 4.41 -1.94
N MET A 520 -6.34 4.97 -1.56
CA MET A 520 -6.39 6.29 -0.92
C MET A 520 -5.52 6.34 0.35
N LYS A 521 -5.52 5.26 1.15
CA LYS A 521 -4.68 5.14 2.36
C LYS A 521 -3.19 5.04 2.02
N VAL A 522 -2.84 4.23 1.02
CA VAL A 522 -1.46 4.12 0.49
C VAL A 522 -0.94 5.47 0.02
N MET A 523 -1.81 6.27 -0.61
CA MET A 523 -1.51 7.61 -1.10
C MET A 523 -1.65 8.69 -0.02
N GLY A 524 -1.79 8.32 1.26
CA GLY A 524 -1.67 9.24 2.39
C GLY A 524 -2.96 9.94 2.82
N ALA A 525 -4.12 9.50 2.36
CA ALA A 525 -5.38 9.98 2.91
C ALA A 525 -5.47 9.69 4.42
N VAL A 526 -6.05 10.62 5.18
CA VAL A 526 -6.31 10.48 6.62
C VAL A 526 -7.78 10.80 6.92
N PRO A 527 -8.39 10.20 7.96
CA PRO A 527 -9.75 10.51 8.33
C PRO A 527 -9.85 11.94 8.85
N VAL A 528 -10.95 12.62 8.50
CA VAL A 528 -11.25 13.97 8.94
C VAL A 528 -11.43 14.04 10.45
N THR A 529 -10.44 14.64 11.12
CA THR A 529 -10.47 15.00 12.53
C THR A 529 -9.62 16.24 12.77
N ALA A 530 -9.97 17.04 13.78
CA ALA A 530 -9.16 18.19 14.17
C ALA A 530 -7.73 17.78 14.57
N SER A 531 -7.55 16.60 15.16
CA SER A 531 -6.25 16.05 15.54
C SER A 531 -5.38 15.76 14.31
N ASN A 532 -5.92 15.12 13.28
CA ASN A 532 -5.14 14.79 12.08
C ASN A 532 -4.76 16.05 11.29
N LEU A 533 -5.70 16.98 11.10
CA LEU A 533 -5.41 18.26 10.47
C LEU A 533 -4.33 19.04 11.24
N PHE A 534 -4.45 19.09 12.57
CA PHE A 534 -3.44 19.71 13.44
C PHE A 534 -2.06 19.07 13.24
N LYS A 535 -1.98 17.73 13.26
CA LYS A 535 -0.71 17.01 13.09
C LYS A 535 -0.09 17.28 11.73
N LEU A 536 -0.86 17.15 10.64
CA LEU A 536 -0.40 17.41 9.27
C LEU A 536 0.18 18.81 9.10
N LEU A 537 -0.53 19.84 9.58
CA LEU A 537 -0.03 21.22 9.49
C LEU A 537 1.19 21.43 10.40
N SER A 538 1.23 20.81 11.58
CA SER A 538 2.40 20.88 12.47
C SER A 538 3.65 20.23 11.88
N THR A 539 3.48 19.21 11.02
CA THR A 539 4.56 18.55 10.28
C THR A 539 4.85 19.21 8.93
N LYS A 540 4.34 20.43 8.70
CA LYS A 540 4.53 21.21 7.47
C LYS A 540 4.05 20.50 6.20
N SER A 541 3.02 19.67 6.28
CA SER A 541 2.49 18.94 5.12
C SER A 541 1.65 19.83 4.20
N HIS A 542 1.52 19.42 2.94
CA HIS A 542 0.52 19.92 2.00
C HIS A 542 -0.77 19.13 2.17
N VAL A 543 -1.85 19.81 2.57
CA VAL A 543 -3.13 19.20 2.96
C VAL A 543 -4.20 19.53 1.93
N LEU A 544 -4.98 18.54 1.51
CA LEU A 544 -6.16 18.76 0.66
C LEU A 544 -7.43 18.65 1.51
N LEU A 545 -8.23 19.71 1.51
CA LEU A 545 -9.48 19.80 2.26
C LEU A 545 -10.59 20.37 1.37
N TYR A 546 -11.69 19.63 1.29
CA TYR A 546 -12.94 20.09 0.69
C TYR A 546 -13.91 20.49 1.80
N PRO A 547 -14.22 21.79 2.00
CA PRO A 547 -15.09 22.22 3.09
C PRO A 547 -16.49 21.61 3.00
N GLY A 548 -17.03 21.44 1.79
CA GLY A 548 -18.32 20.80 1.55
C GLY A 548 -18.33 19.28 1.79
N GLY A 549 -17.15 18.65 1.81
CA GLY A 549 -16.99 17.25 2.18
C GLY A 549 -17.89 16.30 1.38
N GLN A 550 -18.42 15.28 2.06
CA GLN A 550 -19.23 14.23 1.41
C GLN A 550 -20.52 14.77 0.77
N ARG A 551 -21.18 15.78 1.36
CA ARG A 551 -22.43 16.34 0.81
C ARG A 551 -22.21 17.03 -0.53
N GLU A 552 -21.06 17.66 -0.70
CA GLU A 552 -20.65 18.27 -1.98
C GLU A 552 -20.21 17.20 -2.99
N ALA A 553 -19.46 16.18 -2.54
CA ALA A 553 -19.07 15.04 -3.38
C ALA A 553 -20.25 14.19 -3.85
N LEU A 554 -21.36 14.19 -3.11
CA LEU A 554 -22.59 13.47 -3.42
C LEU A 554 -23.74 14.45 -3.68
N HIS A 555 -23.44 15.54 -4.38
CA HIS A 555 -24.42 16.55 -4.72
C HIS A 555 -25.57 15.99 -5.56
N TYR A 556 -26.73 16.65 -5.48
CA TYR A 556 -27.95 16.25 -6.17
C TYR A 556 -28.03 16.83 -7.57
N LYS A 557 -29.04 16.41 -8.33
CA LYS A 557 -29.28 16.95 -9.68
C LYS A 557 -29.41 18.48 -9.64
N GLY A 558 -28.70 19.15 -10.54
CA GLY A 558 -28.67 20.61 -10.64
C GLY A 558 -27.82 21.32 -9.58
N GLU A 559 -27.05 20.58 -8.79
CA GLU A 559 -26.11 21.14 -7.81
C GLU A 559 -24.64 21.10 -8.25
N ALA A 560 -24.35 20.58 -9.44
CA ALA A 560 -23.00 20.59 -10.01
C ALA A 560 -22.40 22.00 -9.95
N TYR A 561 -21.13 22.07 -9.53
CA TYR A 561 -20.35 23.30 -9.38
C TYR A 561 -20.84 24.29 -8.30
N LYS A 562 -21.74 23.88 -7.40
CA LYS A 562 -22.14 24.69 -6.25
C LYS A 562 -21.29 24.37 -5.03
N LEU A 563 -20.84 25.42 -4.33
CA LEU A 563 -20.08 25.29 -3.08
C LEU A 563 -21.01 25.13 -1.87
N ILE A 564 -21.16 23.90 -1.41
CA ILE A 564 -22.04 23.51 -0.29
C ILE A 564 -21.20 23.47 0.99
N TRP A 565 -20.71 24.63 1.41
CA TRP A 565 -19.76 24.75 2.53
C TRP A 565 -20.44 25.05 3.87
N PRO A 566 -19.85 24.62 5.01
CA PRO A 566 -20.42 24.86 6.34
C PRO A 566 -20.29 26.33 6.75
N ASP A 567 -21.19 26.82 7.59
CA ASP A 567 -21.22 28.23 8.04
C ASP A 567 -20.00 28.63 8.88
N GLN A 568 -19.23 27.66 9.41
CA GLN A 568 -18.13 27.90 10.34
C GLN A 568 -16.78 27.99 9.62
N PRO A 569 -15.95 29.03 9.88
CA PRO A 569 -14.65 29.23 9.24
C PRO A 569 -13.52 28.43 9.92
N GLU A 570 -13.75 27.15 10.25
CA GLU A 570 -12.81 26.37 11.07
C GLU A 570 -11.44 26.16 10.40
N PHE A 571 -11.42 25.91 9.09
CA PHE A 571 -10.17 25.68 8.37
C PHE A 571 -9.31 26.96 8.31
N VAL A 572 -9.92 28.15 8.23
CA VAL A 572 -9.21 29.43 8.26
C VAL A 572 -8.50 29.61 9.59
N ARG A 573 -9.20 29.36 10.70
CA ARG A 573 -8.62 29.44 12.04
C ARG A 573 -7.48 28.44 12.22
N MET A 574 -7.64 27.24 11.67
CA MET A 574 -6.57 26.23 11.72
C MET A 574 -5.37 26.63 10.87
N ALA A 575 -5.57 27.19 9.66
CA ALA A 575 -4.50 27.68 8.81
C ALA A 575 -3.71 28.80 9.53
N ALA A 576 -4.42 29.82 10.04
CA ALA A 576 -3.81 30.93 10.77
C ALA A 576 -3.03 30.48 12.02
N ARG A 577 -3.51 29.44 12.72
CA ARG A 577 -2.81 28.87 13.89
C ARG A 577 -1.40 28.38 13.56
N PHE A 578 -1.20 27.85 12.36
CA PHE A 578 0.07 27.28 11.90
C PHE A 578 0.82 28.17 10.91
N GLY A 579 0.26 29.33 10.55
CA GLY A 579 0.77 30.15 9.45
C GLY A 579 0.73 29.43 8.11
N ALA A 580 -0.23 28.52 7.92
CA ALA A 580 -0.33 27.75 6.68
C ALA A 580 -0.78 28.63 5.52
N THR A 581 -0.20 28.40 4.34
CA THR A 581 -0.65 29.09 3.12
C THR A 581 -1.91 28.42 2.61
N ILE A 582 -3.00 29.19 2.46
CA ILE A 582 -4.24 28.71 1.85
C ILE A 582 -4.12 28.89 0.34
N VAL A 583 -4.34 27.83 -0.43
CA VAL A 583 -4.40 27.90 -1.88
C VAL A 583 -5.82 27.52 -2.33
N PRO A 584 -6.67 28.51 -2.66
CA PRO A 584 -7.99 28.21 -3.23
C PRO A 584 -7.80 27.60 -4.62
N PHE A 585 -8.61 26.62 -5.00
CA PHE A 585 -8.59 26.08 -6.35
C PHE A 585 -9.98 25.71 -6.87
N GLY A 586 -10.19 25.93 -8.16
CA GLY A 586 -11.37 25.46 -8.89
C GLY A 586 -11.06 24.20 -9.67
N THR A 587 -12.08 23.34 -9.85
CA THR A 587 -11.99 22.17 -10.72
C THR A 587 -13.30 21.97 -11.49
N VAL A 588 -13.20 21.54 -12.74
CA VAL A 588 -14.36 21.30 -13.62
C VAL A 588 -14.15 20.10 -14.53
N GLY A 589 -15.24 19.51 -15.00
CA GLY A 589 -15.25 18.42 -15.98
C GLY A 589 -16.04 17.18 -15.57
N GLU A 590 -16.80 17.19 -14.47
CA GLU A 590 -17.59 16.03 -14.04
C GLU A 590 -18.75 15.75 -15.00
N ASP A 591 -19.38 16.83 -15.45
CA ASP A 591 -20.48 16.85 -16.43
C ASP A 591 -20.04 16.39 -17.82
N ASP A 592 -18.73 16.39 -18.08
CA ASP A 592 -18.09 15.91 -19.29
C ASP A 592 -17.81 14.40 -19.27
N ILE A 593 -17.86 13.77 -18.10
CA ILE A 593 -17.56 12.33 -17.95
C ILE A 593 -18.84 11.52 -17.80
N ALA A 594 -19.79 12.03 -17.00
CA ALA A 594 -21.04 11.35 -16.76
C ALA A 594 -22.20 12.32 -16.53
N GLU A 595 -23.41 11.84 -16.81
CA GLU A 595 -24.65 12.46 -16.38
C GLU A 595 -25.14 11.81 -15.08
N LEU A 596 -25.50 12.64 -14.10
CA LEU A 596 -26.15 12.18 -12.86
C LEU A 596 -27.61 11.81 -13.15
N ALA A 597 -27.85 10.53 -13.41
CA ALA A 597 -29.16 9.99 -13.77
C ALA A 597 -30.03 9.68 -12.55
N LEU A 598 -29.45 9.27 -11.42
CA LEU A 598 -30.15 9.02 -10.17
C LEU A 598 -29.39 9.64 -8.99
N ASP A 599 -30.02 10.58 -8.30
CA ASP A 599 -29.52 11.10 -7.02
C ASP A 599 -30.20 10.41 -5.84
N TYR A 600 -29.90 10.85 -4.62
CA TYR A 600 -30.50 10.32 -3.39
C TYR A 600 -32.03 10.30 -3.44
N HIS A 601 -32.68 11.39 -3.88
CA HIS A 601 -34.13 11.50 -3.88
C HIS A 601 -34.77 10.53 -4.86
N ASP A 602 -34.12 10.25 -5.98
CA ASP A 602 -34.59 9.25 -6.93
C ASP A 602 -34.41 7.83 -6.40
N LEU A 603 -33.24 7.52 -5.81
CA LEU A 603 -32.97 6.21 -5.22
C LEU A 603 -33.94 5.88 -4.09
N MET A 604 -34.32 6.86 -3.28
CA MET A 604 -35.28 6.67 -2.19
C MET A 604 -36.71 6.37 -2.67
N LYS A 605 -37.04 6.67 -3.93
CA LYS A 605 -38.34 6.35 -4.55
C LYS A 605 -38.36 4.94 -5.14
N ILE A 606 -37.21 4.31 -5.36
CA ILE A 606 -37.11 2.98 -5.98
C ILE A 606 -37.09 1.91 -4.86
N PRO A 607 -38.09 1.00 -4.81
CA PRO A 607 -38.09 -0.11 -3.86
C PRO A 607 -36.81 -0.95 -3.96
N LEU A 608 -36.33 -1.53 -2.85
CA LEU A 608 -35.05 -2.25 -2.70
C LEU A 608 -33.81 -1.33 -2.71
N LEU A 609 -33.73 -0.34 -3.59
CA LEU A 609 -32.63 0.64 -3.56
C LEU A 609 -32.74 1.56 -2.35
N ASN A 610 -33.96 1.93 -1.96
CA ASN A 610 -34.21 2.69 -0.73
C ASN A 610 -33.76 1.93 0.53
N ASP A 611 -33.97 0.61 0.60
CA ASP A 611 -33.53 -0.23 1.71
C ASP A 611 -32.00 -0.32 1.75
N PHE A 612 -31.37 -0.46 0.58
CA PHE A 612 -29.91 -0.43 0.46
C PHE A 612 -29.32 0.91 0.93
N VAL A 613 -29.91 2.04 0.53
CA VAL A 613 -29.47 3.37 0.97
C VAL A 613 -29.68 3.54 2.49
N ARG A 614 -30.80 3.07 3.05
CA ARG A 614 -31.05 3.09 4.49
C ARG A 614 -30.04 2.23 5.27
N ASP A 615 -29.68 1.06 4.75
CA ASP A 615 -28.66 0.18 5.34
C ASP A 615 -27.29 0.86 5.36
N LEU A 616 -26.86 1.44 4.23
CA LEU A 616 -25.62 2.23 4.14
C LEU A 616 -25.60 3.38 5.15
N LYS A 617 -26.69 4.15 5.22
CA LYS A 617 -26.83 5.26 6.17
C LYS A 617 -26.78 4.80 7.62
N SER A 618 -27.39 3.65 7.95
CA SER A 618 -27.39 3.12 9.32
C SER A 618 -25.99 2.73 9.82
N LYS A 619 -25.09 2.38 8.89
CA LYS A 619 -23.72 1.96 9.18
C LYS A 619 -22.75 3.15 9.22
N SER A 620 -23.02 4.21 8.47
CA SER A 620 -22.13 5.37 8.31
C SER A 620 -21.79 6.09 9.64
N SER A 621 -20.53 6.50 9.78
CA SER A 621 -20.05 7.27 10.93
C SER A 621 -20.43 8.75 10.84
N ARG A 622 -20.86 9.33 11.97
CA ARG A 622 -21.22 10.75 12.05
C ARG A 622 -19.96 11.59 12.27
N VAL A 623 -19.66 12.46 11.31
CA VAL A 623 -18.47 13.34 11.36
C VAL A 623 -18.77 14.73 11.94
N ARG A 624 -20.01 15.19 11.84
CA ARG A 624 -20.44 16.52 12.27
C ARG A 624 -21.64 16.43 13.22
N ASP A 625 -21.73 17.37 14.16
CA ASP A 625 -22.89 17.53 15.04
C ASP A 625 -24.08 18.03 14.21
N GLU A 626 -25.29 17.52 14.43
CA GLU A 626 -26.50 17.77 13.62
C GLU A 626 -27.01 19.22 13.71
N SER A 627 -26.29 20.10 14.39
CA SER A 627 -26.68 21.49 14.61
C SER A 627 -26.00 22.46 13.62
N LYS A 628 -26.67 22.67 12.47
CA LYS A 628 -26.64 23.85 11.55
C LYS A 628 -25.89 23.69 10.21
N GLY A 629 -26.60 24.07 9.14
CA GLY A 629 -26.07 24.27 7.78
C GLY A 629 -26.51 23.21 6.74
N GLU A 630 -26.44 23.54 5.45
CA GLU A 630 -26.78 22.65 4.32
C GLU A 630 -25.89 21.38 4.25
N VAL A 631 -24.72 21.42 4.89
CA VAL A 631 -23.74 20.32 4.95
C VAL A 631 -23.99 19.34 6.09
N ALA A 632 -25.09 19.50 6.84
CA ALA A 632 -25.48 18.57 7.91
C ALA A 632 -26.13 17.29 7.39
N SER A 633 -26.50 17.22 6.10
CA SER A 633 -27.00 15.99 5.49
C SER A 633 -25.92 14.91 5.50
N THR A 634 -26.23 13.78 6.15
CA THR A 634 -25.39 12.58 6.22
C THR A 634 -25.88 11.50 5.25
N ASP A 635 -26.48 11.90 4.13
CA ASP A 635 -27.08 10.97 3.19
C ASP A 635 -25.98 10.32 2.35
N LEU A 636 -25.46 9.19 2.83
CA LEU A 636 -24.53 8.35 2.08
C LEU A 636 -25.33 7.50 1.08
N PHE A 637 -25.03 7.67 -0.21
CA PHE A 637 -25.61 6.88 -1.29
C PHE A 637 -24.58 6.71 -2.43
N ILE A 638 -24.86 5.78 -3.34
CA ILE A 638 -24.08 5.60 -4.57
C ILE A 638 -24.91 6.21 -5.71
N PRO A 639 -24.46 7.31 -6.34
CA PRO A 639 -25.21 7.94 -7.43
C PRO A 639 -25.30 7.04 -8.66
N GLY A 640 -26.44 7.08 -9.35
CA GLY A 640 -26.59 6.43 -10.66
C GLY A 640 -26.06 7.33 -11.75
N LEU A 641 -25.00 6.89 -12.45
CA LEU A 641 -24.31 7.66 -13.47
C LEU A 641 -24.49 7.03 -14.87
N LEU A 642 -24.74 7.87 -15.88
CA LEU A 642 -24.71 7.49 -17.29
C LEU A 642 -23.43 8.05 -17.94
N PRO A 643 -22.55 7.21 -18.51
CA PRO A 643 -21.31 7.68 -19.09
C PRO A 643 -21.55 8.51 -20.36
N LYS A 644 -20.75 9.55 -20.57
CA LYS A 644 -20.70 10.36 -21.80
C LYS A 644 -19.44 10.05 -22.59
N ILE A 645 -19.33 10.60 -23.81
CA ILE A 645 -18.04 10.68 -24.50
C ILE A 645 -17.13 11.55 -23.62
N PRO A 646 -16.04 11.00 -23.05
CA PRO A 646 -15.30 11.69 -22.02
C PRO A 646 -14.70 13.01 -22.51
N GLY A 647 -15.06 14.09 -21.81
CA GLY A 647 -14.37 15.36 -21.91
C GLY A 647 -13.10 15.38 -21.05
N ARG A 648 -12.76 16.53 -20.45
CA ARG A 648 -11.49 16.71 -19.73
C ARG A 648 -11.68 17.21 -18.31
N PHE A 649 -10.74 16.90 -17.42
CA PHE A 649 -10.64 17.58 -16.13
C PHE A 649 -9.72 18.81 -16.23
N TYR A 650 -10.15 19.90 -15.61
CA TYR A 650 -9.38 21.14 -15.52
C TYR A 650 -9.22 21.55 -14.07
N PHE A 651 -8.05 22.08 -13.73
CA PHE A 651 -7.72 22.59 -12.41
C PHE A 651 -7.12 23.98 -12.53
N LEU A 652 -7.57 24.91 -11.69
CA LEU A 652 -6.97 26.24 -11.56
C LEU A 652 -6.69 26.50 -10.09
N PHE A 653 -5.41 26.51 -9.72
CA PHE A 653 -4.94 26.94 -8.42
C PHE A 653 -4.84 28.47 -8.41
N GLY A 654 -5.63 29.10 -7.56
CA GLY A 654 -5.65 30.54 -7.37
C GLY A 654 -4.42 31.06 -6.65
N LYS A 655 -4.37 32.37 -6.44
CA LYS A 655 -3.24 33.04 -5.78
C LYS A 655 -3.10 32.54 -4.32
N PRO A 656 -1.90 32.14 -3.87
CA PRO A 656 -1.69 31.71 -2.49
C PRO A 656 -1.97 32.83 -1.47
N VAL A 657 -2.75 32.51 -0.44
CA VAL A 657 -3.10 33.42 0.67
C VAL A 657 -2.28 33.05 1.91
N LYS A 658 -1.28 33.88 2.25
CA LYS A 658 -0.43 33.67 3.42
C LYS A 658 -1.18 34.06 4.69
N THR A 659 -1.29 33.13 5.64
CA THR A 659 -1.92 33.39 6.95
C THR A 659 -0.91 33.63 8.08
N GLU A 660 0.39 33.58 7.77
CA GLU A 660 1.45 33.85 8.73
C GLU A 660 1.31 35.26 9.33
N GLY A 661 1.43 35.36 10.66
CA GLY A 661 1.25 36.62 11.38
C GLY A 661 -0.21 37.00 11.67
N MET A 662 -1.22 36.36 11.06
CA MET A 662 -2.64 36.69 11.23
C MET A 662 -3.26 36.07 12.51
N LYS A 663 -2.63 36.27 13.67
CA LYS A 663 -3.08 35.67 14.94
C LYS A 663 -4.46 36.15 15.39
N GLU A 664 -4.87 37.34 14.98
CA GLU A 664 -6.17 37.95 15.28
C GLU A 664 -7.34 37.08 14.79
N MET A 665 -7.14 36.33 13.69
CA MET A 665 -8.10 35.36 13.14
C MET A 665 -8.46 34.23 14.12
N LEU A 666 -7.66 34.02 15.17
CA LEU A 666 -7.93 33.01 16.20
C LEU A 666 -8.97 33.47 17.21
N GLU A 667 -9.09 34.78 17.43
CA GLU A 667 -9.94 35.38 18.46
C GLU A 667 -11.15 36.11 17.85
N ASP A 668 -10.96 36.73 16.70
CA ASP A 668 -11.99 37.48 15.98
C ASP A 668 -12.73 36.61 14.96
N LYS A 669 -14.02 36.37 15.25
CA LYS A 669 -14.91 35.58 14.38
C LYS A 669 -15.23 36.29 13.08
N GLU A 670 -15.32 37.62 13.08
CA GLU A 670 -15.70 38.37 11.88
C GLU A 670 -14.57 38.34 10.86
N ASN A 671 -13.34 38.62 11.30
CA ASN A 671 -12.16 38.54 10.46
C ASN A 671 -11.96 37.13 9.86
N ALA A 672 -12.14 36.08 10.67
CA ALA A 672 -12.09 34.71 10.17
C ALA A 672 -13.18 34.41 9.13
N ASN A 673 -14.38 34.97 9.32
CA ASN A 673 -15.49 34.84 8.38
C ASN A 673 -15.24 35.59 7.06
N GLN A 674 -14.67 36.80 7.11
CA GLN A 674 -14.30 37.57 5.92
C GLN A 674 -13.27 36.82 5.07
N MET A 675 -12.23 36.26 5.70
CA MET A 675 -11.25 35.42 5.01
C MET A 675 -11.89 34.15 4.42
N TYR A 676 -12.79 33.51 5.15
CA TYR A 676 -13.53 32.34 4.67
C TYR A 676 -14.37 32.68 3.42
N LEU A 677 -15.10 33.80 3.41
CA LEU A 677 -15.89 34.27 2.28
C LEU A 677 -15.01 34.65 1.09
N HIS A 678 -13.85 35.28 1.35
CA HIS A 678 -12.86 35.57 0.31
C HIS A 678 -12.36 34.29 -0.36
N VAL A 679 -11.92 33.29 0.41
CA VAL A 679 -11.47 31.99 -0.13
C VAL A 679 -12.59 31.30 -0.90
N LYS A 680 -13.84 31.34 -0.40
CA LYS A 680 -15.01 30.79 -1.10
C LYS A 680 -15.23 31.48 -2.45
N SER A 681 -15.12 32.81 -2.50
CA SER A 681 -15.23 33.60 -3.73
C SER A 681 -14.13 33.26 -4.74
N GLU A 682 -12.88 33.08 -4.29
CA GLU A 682 -11.76 32.71 -5.17
C GLU A 682 -11.96 31.34 -5.83
N VAL A 683 -12.51 30.37 -5.08
CA VAL A 683 -12.89 29.06 -5.63
C VAL A 683 -14.00 29.21 -6.68
N GLN A 684 -15.04 30.01 -6.41
CA GLN A 684 -16.13 30.27 -7.38
C GLN A 684 -15.62 30.95 -8.65
N ASN A 685 -14.75 31.94 -8.50
CA ASN A 685 -14.11 32.64 -9.62
C ASN A 685 -13.28 31.68 -10.48
N SER A 686 -12.53 30.78 -9.84
CA SER A 686 -11.72 29.77 -10.52
C SER A 686 -12.59 28.79 -11.33
N ILE A 687 -13.69 28.32 -10.74
CA ILE A 687 -14.67 27.46 -11.43
C ILE A 687 -15.29 28.19 -12.63
N ALA A 688 -15.75 29.43 -12.44
CA ALA A 688 -16.36 30.23 -13.50
C ALA A 688 -15.40 30.47 -14.67
N TYR A 689 -14.13 30.78 -14.37
CA TYR A 689 -13.08 30.92 -15.37
C TYR A 689 -12.90 29.62 -16.17
N LEU A 690 -12.77 28.48 -15.49
CA LEU A 690 -12.57 27.18 -16.15
C LEU A 690 -13.77 26.75 -16.99
N LEU A 691 -15.00 26.95 -16.50
CA LEU A 691 -16.23 26.66 -17.25
C LEU A 691 -16.30 27.44 -18.57
N LYS A 692 -15.80 28.69 -18.58
CA LYS A 692 -15.71 29.50 -19.79
C LYS A 692 -14.58 29.00 -20.70
N LYS A 693 -13.38 28.81 -20.15
CA LYS A 693 -12.17 28.52 -20.91
C LYS A 693 -12.12 27.12 -21.51
N ARG A 694 -12.75 26.13 -20.87
CA ARG A 694 -12.81 24.77 -21.42
C ARG A 694 -13.53 24.68 -22.77
N GLU A 695 -14.41 25.64 -23.09
CA GLU A 695 -15.08 25.71 -24.40
C GLU A 695 -14.10 26.10 -25.53
N GLU A 696 -12.96 26.71 -25.18
CA GLU A 696 -11.88 27.06 -26.11
C GLU A 696 -10.87 25.91 -26.31
N ASP A 697 -11.02 24.77 -25.60
CA ASP A 697 -10.08 23.65 -25.67
C ASP A 697 -10.36 22.72 -26.87
N PRO A 698 -9.50 22.73 -27.92
CA PRO A 698 -9.69 21.86 -29.09
C PRO A 698 -9.51 20.38 -28.78
N TYR A 699 -8.96 20.04 -27.60
CA TYR A 699 -8.72 18.68 -27.14
C TYR A 699 -9.58 18.34 -25.93
N ARG A 700 -10.73 19.00 -25.76
CA ARG A 700 -11.70 18.66 -24.71
C ARG A 700 -12.25 17.26 -24.88
N SER A 701 -12.51 16.81 -26.11
CA SER A 701 -12.99 15.44 -26.38
C SER A 701 -11.87 14.42 -26.39
N ILE A 702 -12.14 13.21 -25.88
CA ILE A 702 -11.21 12.08 -25.95
C ILE A 702 -10.83 11.71 -27.40
N ILE A 703 -11.72 11.95 -28.37
CA ILE A 703 -11.48 11.62 -29.78
C ILE A 703 -10.32 12.47 -30.31
N ASP A 704 -10.40 13.78 -30.12
CA ASP A 704 -9.38 14.73 -30.56
C ASP A 704 -8.04 14.49 -29.84
N ARG A 705 -8.08 14.17 -28.54
CA ARG A 705 -6.88 13.77 -27.79
C ARG A 705 -6.24 12.50 -28.34
N THR A 706 -7.04 11.52 -28.70
CA THR A 706 -6.55 10.23 -29.21
C THR A 706 -5.91 10.40 -30.58
N ILE A 707 -6.54 11.20 -31.45
CA ILE A 707 -5.97 11.60 -32.75
C ILE A 707 -4.64 12.33 -32.54
N TYR A 708 -4.60 13.34 -31.65
CA TYR A 708 -3.37 14.08 -31.37
C TYR A 708 -2.22 13.16 -30.93
N ARG A 709 -2.48 12.25 -29.98
CA ARG A 709 -1.48 11.27 -29.50
C ARG A 709 -0.97 10.34 -30.60
N ALA A 710 -1.82 9.98 -31.57
CA ALA A 710 -1.44 9.12 -32.68
C ALA A 710 -0.47 9.81 -33.65
N PHE A 711 -0.60 11.13 -33.86
CA PHE A 711 0.17 11.89 -34.85
C PHE A 711 1.41 12.59 -34.28
N TYR A 712 1.37 13.05 -33.02
CA TYR A 712 2.35 13.99 -32.47
C TYR A 712 3.22 13.41 -31.34
N SER A 713 3.34 12.07 -31.25
CA SER A 713 4.13 11.31 -30.24
C SER A 713 3.38 11.08 -28.91
N PRO A 714 3.65 9.97 -28.16
CA PRO A 714 2.96 9.65 -26.90
C PRO A 714 3.50 10.49 -25.72
N LEU A 715 3.72 11.79 -25.94
CA LEU A 715 4.03 12.72 -24.86
C LEU A 715 2.84 12.78 -23.89
N PRO A 716 3.09 12.86 -22.57
CA PRO A 716 2.04 12.86 -21.55
C PRO A 716 1.09 14.06 -21.61
N GLU A 717 1.45 15.12 -22.33
CA GLU A 717 0.75 16.41 -22.30
C GLU A 717 0.11 16.70 -23.65
N VAL A 718 -1.13 16.26 -23.81
CA VAL A 718 -1.98 16.80 -24.87
C VAL A 718 -2.31 18.24 -24.48
N PRO A 719 -2.04 19.25 -25.33
CA PRO A 719 -2.28 20.65 -24.96
C PRO A 719 -3.75 20.90 -24.61
N ALA A 720 -3.98 21.97 -23.86
CA ALA A 720 -5.30 22.54 -23.57
C ALA A 720 -5.35 23.99 -24.09
N PHE A 721 -6.37 24.75 -23.71
CA PHE A 721 -6.46 26.19 -24.00
C PHE A 721 -5.26 26.97 -23.44
N ASP A 722 -5.08 28.19 -23.95
CA ASP A 722 -4.09 29.14 -23.44
C ASP A 722 -4.75 30.04 -22.36
N PRO A 723 -4.17 30.14 -21.15
CA PRO A 723 -4.81 30.81 -20.03
C PRO A 723 -4.90 32.34 -20.17
#